data_AF-A0A2B4RKB5-F1
#
_entry.id   AF-A0A2B4RKB5-F1
#
_cell.length_a   1.000
_cell.length_b   1.000
_cell.length_c   1.000
_cell.angle_alpha   90.00
_cell.angle_beta   90.00
_cell.angle_gamma   90.00
#
_symmetry.space_group_name_H-M   'P 1'
#
loop_
_entity.id
_entity.type
_entity.pdbx_description
1 polymer ?
#
loop_
_entity_poly.entity_id
_entity_poly.type
_entity_poly.pdbx_seq_one_letter_code
_entity_poly.pdbx_strand_id
1 'polypeptide(L)'
;MTAQVGKTSLILSLVSEEFPEEVPARAEEITIPADVTPEKVPTHIVDFSELDQSEDMLIDEIVKANVVCVVYDVTSEESLERITSFWLPLIRQTGEEDSSKPVIIVGNKSDLMEGSTMDTVLPIMNDYTEVETCVECSAKDLKNISEMFYYAQKAVLHPTAPLFSAETKEISDKDNDGLLSDNELNEFQNRCFNTPLQGQGLQDVKNVVRKNVEGGLQDGGLTLRGFLFLHTLFIQRGRHETTWTVLRKFGYGDDLKLRPDYLCPTIDMGADQTVELSDAGYQFLIDLFQRHDKDEDEALRPEELQALFGTCPTMPWGEDVLSSVETNANGWITLQGFLAQWALTTFLDYTRMLAYLAFFGYVHQEIEASLSTAITVTRSKAVDLQKKQTSRSVFQCYVFGPPGVGKTSFLQAFLGRTLEPGELEKELSNYAINLLEVNRQEKYLVLREIEWENSGFLLHDRRCDVACFIYDSLDPASFTQVIQLREKLPKTVPCMLVAGKSEGVAAKQDFEMQPSLYCSLNKLPPPQGYVTGGRDGVVTMWDPLFEHCLKAFKVEDAAMNPGSVLLQNLPPVRALHTDEGKILIGTGNDEGHGEGEVWGLDTHPADDECMTVSDDKTLRVWDLTKLRLKKVKKLKKGGRAVAYSPDGITVAVGQNDGGFLILDAESLEKIVGFKDRKEGISDIKFSPDGKLLAVGSHDNFVDIYSVRRGRRTGVCKGSSSYITHLDWDTKGKLIQTNSGAREHLFHEAPFGSRKTISVPDIERLQWSTFTCVLGPTVKGVFPPGSDVTDVNATCRSKDGGLLASGDDFGLVKLFEYPVSHRGARARQYGGHSSHVTNVRWTYDDRVLVSTGGLDTAILVWDRLVVSEVDEPDKAAEEKVLVQPKFIPTGPIKNPIARGKPQWD
;
A
#
# COMPACT_ATOMS: atom_id res chain seq x y z
N MET A 1 56.17 42.39 -44.81
CA MET A 1 56.52 41.22 -45.62
C MET A 1 55.91 40.04 -44.91
N THR A 2 54.85 39.45 -45.45
CA THR A 2 54.24 38.23 -44.90
C THR A 2 55.27 37.11 -45.01
N ALA A 3 55.72 36.57 -43.88
CA ALA A 3 56.66 35.47 -43.86
C ALA A 3 56.03 34.24 -44.56
N GLN A 4 56.66 33.74 -45.62
CA GLN A 4 56.22 32.53 -46.31
C GLN A 4 56.56 31.29 -45.44
N VAL A 5 55.68 30.98 -44.50
CA VAL A 5 55.79 29.82 -43.58
C VAL A 5 55.46 28.47 -44.25
N GLY A 6 54.96 28.47 -45.49
CA GLY A 6 54.73 27.25 -46.29
C GLY A 6 53.49 26.42 -45.91
N LYS A 7 52.39 27.08 -45.49
CA LYS A 7 51.09 26.43 -45.24
C LYS A 7 50.55 25.69 -46.46
N THR A 8 50.40 26.41 -47.58
CA THR A 8 49.81 25.90 -48.81
C THR A 8 50.64 24.76 -49.42
N SER A 9 51.97 24.80 -49.29
CA SER A 9 52.83 23.70 -49.73
C SER A 9 52.63 22.42 -48.92
N LEU A 10 52.39 22.50 -47.60
CA LEU A 10 52.10 21.31 -46.78
C LEU A 10 50.78 20.64 -47.21
N ILE A 11 49.75 21.45 -47.50
CA ILE A 11 48.43 20.98 -47.90
C ILE A 11 48.49 20.32 -49.29
N LEU A 12 49.13 20.97 -50.26
CA LEU A 12 49.26 20.43 -51.61
C LEU A 12 50.09 19.14 -51.62
N SER A 13 51.21 19.10 -50.88
CA SER A 13 52.04 17.90 -50.78
C SER A 13 51.36 16.70 -50.11
N LEU A 14 50.37 16.92 -49.24
CA LEU A 14 49.53 15.84 -48.72
C LEU A 14 48.67 15.21 -49.83
N VAL A 15 48.08 16.04 -50.70
CA VAL A 15 47.13 15.59 -51.73
C VAL A 15 47.84 15.00 -52.95
N SER A 16 48.96 15.60 -53.36
CA SER A 16 49.71 15.17 -54.55
C SER A 16 50.79 14.13 -54.26
N GLU A 17 51.12 13.86 -52.99
CA GLU A 17 52.27 13.05 -52.55
C GLU A 17 53.62 13.51 -53.17
N GLU A 18 53.70 14.76 -53.63
CA GLU A 18 54.87 15.37 -54.28
C GLU A 18 54.99 16.85 -53.88
N PHE A 19 56.18 17.43 -53.94
CA PHE A 19 56.39 18.85 -53.64
C PHE A 19 56.02 19.74 -54.86
N PRO A 20 55.08 20.69 -54.73
CA PRO A 20 54.69 21.56 -55.84
C PRO A 20 55.80 22.59 -56.20
N GLU A 21 56.15 22.70 -57.48
CA GLU A 21 57.11 23.70 -57.98
C GLU A 21 56.54 25.13 -57.95
N GLU A 22 55.23 25.28 -58.14
CA GLU A 22 54.50 26.56 -58.03
C GLU A 22 53.44 26.47 -56.92
N VAL A 23 53.57 27.31 -55.89
CA VAL A 23 52.68 27.32 -54.72
C VAL A 23 51.78 28.56 -54.78
N PRO A 24 50.44 28.41 -54.91
CA PRO A 24 49.51 29.53 -54.87
C PRO A 24 49.46 30.16 -53.47
N ALA A 25 48.83 31.33 -53.36
CA ALA A 25 48.68 32.02 -52.08
C ALA A 25 47.73 31.29 -51.10
N ARG A 26 46.82 30.47 -51.62
CA ARG A 26 45.80 29.72 -50.88
C ARG A 26 45.47 28.42 -51.64
N ALA A 27 45.29 27.31 -50.94
CA ALA A 27 44.72 26.08 -51.50
C ALA A 27 43.18 26.14 -51.56
N GLU A 28 42.58 25.50 -52.57
CA GLU A 28 41.12 25.25 -52.57
C GLU A 28 40.74 24.33 -51.40
N GLU A 29 39.47 24.39 -50.97
CA GLU A 29 38.96 23.56 -49.88
C GLU A 29 39.06 22.07 -50.23
N ILE A 30 39.77 21.31 -49.39
CA ILE A 30 40.03 19.88 -49.60
C ILE A 30 39.23 19.07 -48.60
N THR A 31 38.57 18.01 -49.07
CA THR A 31 37.87 17.04 -48.22
C THR A 31 38.48 15.65 -48.41
N ILE A 32 39.03 15.09 -47.33
CA ILE A 32 39.53 13.72 -47.29
C ILE A 32 38.39 12.81 -46.79
N PRO A 33 37.97 11.80 -47.57
CA PRO A 33 36.92 10.87 -47.17
C PRO A 33 37.28 10.06 -45.92
N ALA A 34 36.26 9.60 -45.18
CA ALA A 34 36.44 8.75 -43.99
C ALA A 34 37.22 7.45 -44.29
N ASP A 35 37.01 6.84 -45.45
CA ASP A 35 37.58 5.51 -45.76
C ASP A 35 39.12 5.51 -45.88
N VAL A 36 39.73 6.69 -46.05
CA VAL A 36 41.18 6.86 -46.23
C VAL A 36 41.86 7.39 -44.96
N THR A 37 41.11 7.77 -43.93
CA THR A 37 41.69 8.24 -42.66
C THR A 37 41.80 7.10 -41.65
N PRO A 38 42.88 7.05 -40.84
CA PRO A 38 43.07 5.99 -39.82
C PRO A 38 41.90 5.86 -38.85
N GLU A 39 41.22 6.98 -38.55
CA GLU A 39 40.12 7.07 -37.58
C GLU A 39 38.72 6.95 -38.21
N LYS A 40 38.62 6.78 -39.53
CA LYS A 40 37.35 6.70 -40.28
C LYS A 40 36.45 7.93 -40.16
N VAL A 41 37.05 9.12 -40.09
CA VAL A 41 36.36 10.41 -39.98
C VAL A 41 36.70 11.27 -41.20
N PRO A 42 35.71 11.92 -41.86
CA PRO A 42 36.00 12.84 -42.96
C PRO A 42 36.75 14.07 -42.44
N THR A 43 37.75 14.54 -43.18
CA THR A 43 38.56 15.71 -42.80
C THR A 43 38.43 16.80 -43.82
N HIS A 44 37.93 17.97 -43.40
CA HIS A 44 37.80 19.17 -44.22
C HIS A 44 38.94 20.13 -43.88
N ILE A 45 39.74 20.52 -44.88
CA ILE A 45 40.92 21.38 -44.72
C ILE A 45 40.67 22.71 -45.40
N VAL A 46 40.81 23.80 -44.64
CA VAL A 46 40.67 25.18 -45.12
C VAL A 46 42.01 25.89 -44.93
N ASP A 47 42.58 26.40 -46.02
CA ASP A 47 43.78 27.25 -46.00
C ASP A 47 43.37 28.72 -45.94
N PHE A 48 44.00 29.50 -45.06
CA PHE A 48 43.75 30.93 -44.90
C PHE A 48 44.94 31.77 -45.42
N SER A 49 44.60 32.83 -46.18
CA SER A 49 45.57 33.77 -46.76
C SER A 49 45.16 35.23 -46.53
N GLU A 50 46.02 36.01 -45.89
CA GLU A 50 45.86 37.47 -45.69
C GLU A 50 45.84 38.26 -47.01
N LEU A 51 46.25 37.66 -48.14
CA LEU A 51 46.21 38.29 -49.46
C LEU A 51 44.80 38.26 -50.09
N ASP A 52 44.02 37.22 -49.75
CA ASP A 52 42.75 36.90 -50.43
C ASP A 52 41.52 37.02 -49.50
N GLN A 53 41.71 37.03 -48.18
CA GLN A 53 40.64 37.02 -47.18
C GLN A 53 40.83 38.13 -46.13
N SER A 54 39.72 38.67 -45.61
CA SER A 54 39.73 39.69 -44.56
C SER A 54 39.86 39.10 -43.15
N GLU A 55 40.17 39.96 -42.18
CA GLU A 55 40.24 39.57 -40.75
C GLU A 55 38.89 39.05 -40.21
N ASP A 56 37.76 39.61 -40.64
CA ASP A 56 36.43 39.09 -40.28
C ASP A 56 36.20 37.65 -40.80
N MET A 57 36.73 37.33 -41.99
CA MET A 57 36.66 35.97 -42.54
C MET A 57 37.56 35.01 -41.77
N LEU A 58 38.73 35.46 -41.30
CA LEU A 58 39.60 34.66 -40.44
C LEU A 58 38.89 34.26 -39.15
N ILE A 59 38.20 35.20 -38.51
CA ILE A 59 37.45 34.96 -37.28
C ILE A 59 36.33 33.93 -37.54
N ASP A 60 35.56 34.08 -38.63
CA ASP A 60 34.50 33.14 -38.99
C ASP A 60 35.04 31.72 -39.27
N GLU A 61 36.18 31.59 -39.95
CA GLU A 61 36.84 30.29 -40.16
C GLU A 61 37.37 29.69 -38.85
N ILE A 62 37.97 30.51 -37.97
CA ILE A 62 38.39 30.04 -36.64
C ILE A 62 37.17 29.55 -35.86
N VAL A 63 36.04 30.27 -35.88
CA VAL A 63 34.78 29.88 -35.19
C VAL A 63 34.20 28.57 -35.75
N LYS A 64 34.32 28.31 -37.06
CA LYS A 64 33.88 27.06 -37.68
C LYS A 64 34.84 25.89 -37.46
N ALA A 65 36.13 26.15 -37.24
CA ALA A 65 37.14 25.10 -37.13
C ALA A 65 36.97 24.23 -35.88
N ASN A 66 37.13 22.91 -36.05
CA ASN A 66 37.22 21.96 -34.92
C ASN A 66 38.64 21.89 -34.33
N VAL A 67 39.68 22.19 -35.12
CA VAL A 67 41.10 22.25 -34.74
C VAL A 67 41.81 23.30 -35.58
N VAL A 68 42.76 24.03 -35.01
CA VAL A 68 43.53 25.06 -35.70
C VAL A 68 45.00 24.67 -35.78
N CYS A 69 45.54 24.55 -37.00
CA CYS A 69 46.97 24.30 -37.22
C CYS A 69 47.71 25.62 -37.44
N VAL A 70 48.58 26.02 -36.52
CA VAL A 70 49.41 27.23 -36.63
C VAL A 70 50.78 26.85 -37.17
N VAL A 71 51.05 27.21 -38.42
CA VAL A 71 52.31 26.88 -39.11
C VAL A 71 53.31 28.02 -38.98
N TYR A 72 54.53 27.69 -38.56
CA TYR A 72 55.69 28.60 -38.52
C TYR A 72 56.86 28.05 -39.32
N ASP A 73 57.82 28.91 -39.63
CA ASP A 73 59.05 28.55 -40.34
C ASP A 73 60.14 28.26 -39.29
N VAL A 74 60.66 27.03 -39.26
CA VAL A 74 61.69 26.65 -38.28
C VAL A 74 62.97 27.48 -38.41
N THR A 75 63.21 28.11 -39.57
CA THR A 75 64.38 28.98 -39.81
C THR A 75 64.18 30.43 -39.37
N SER A 76 62.96 30.82 -38.96
CA SER A 76 62.61 32.20 -38.62
C SER A 76 62.07 32.33 -37.21
N GLU A 77 62.90 32.89 -36.32
CA GLU A 77 62.51 33.22 -34.93
C GLU A 77 61.31 34.17 -34.88
N GLU A 78 61.21 35.14 -35.81
CA GLU A 78 60.07 36.07 -35.89
C GLU A 78 58.74 35.33 -36.12
N SER A 79 58.74 34.25 -36.89
CA SER A 79 57.53 33.45 -37.14
C SER A 79 57.10 32.64 -35.92
N LEU A 80 58.06 32.20 -35.11
CA LEU A 80 57.81 31.48 -33.86
C LEU A 80 57.29 32.43 -32.76
N GLU A 81 57.87 33.62 -32.62
CA GLU A 81 57.40 34.65 -31.67
C GLU A 81 55.97 35.13 -31.97
N ARG A 82 55.55 35.12 -33.25
CA ARG A 82 54.17 35.46 -33.65
C ARG A 82 53.13 34.45 -33.17
N ILE A 83 53.53 33.23 -32.81
CA ILE A 83 52.60 32.24 -32.25
C ILE A 83 52.06 32.74 -30.91
N THR A 84 52.93 33.13 -29.98
CA THR A 84 52.54 33.58 -28.64
C THR A 84 52.08 35.03 -28.59
N SER A 85 52.62 35.91 -29.46
CA SER A 85 52.27 37.34 -29.46
C SER A 85 51.01 37.69 -30.24
N PHE A 86 50.56 36.86 -31.19
CA PHE A 86 49.40 37.16 -32.04
C PHE A 86 48.43 35.99 -32.19
N TRP A 87 48.89 34.82 -32.67
CA TRP A 87 47.99 33.73 -33.07
C TRP A 87 47.24 33.07 -31.90
N LEU A 88 47.93 32.68 -30.82
CA LEU A 88 47.29 32.07 -29.65
C LEU A 88 46.33 33.04 -28.93
N PRO A 89 46.70 34.33 -28.68
CA PRO A 89 45.76 35.31 -28.14
C PRO A 89 44.50 35.51 -29.00
N LEU A 90 44.63 35.52 -30.34
CA LEU A 90 43.50 35.68 -31.26
C LEU A 90 42.54 34.49 -31.19
N ILE A 91 43.07 33.26 -31.18
CA ILE A 91 42.25 32.04 -31.06
C ILE A 91 41.50 32.02 -29.73
N ARG A 92 42.15 32.45 -28.64
CA ARG A 92 41.53 32.53 -27.31
C ARG A 92 40.42 33.59 -27.22
N GLN A 93 40.59 34.74 -27.87
CA GLN A 93 39.58 35.82 -27.89
C GLN A 93 38.36 35.51 -28.77
N THR A 94 38.52 34.61 -29.74
CA THR A 94 37.46 34.22 -30.68
C THR A 94 36.66 32.99 -30.23
N GLY A 95 37.08 32.32 -29.15
CA GLY A 95 36.34 31.20 -28.54
C GLY A 95 35.16 31.66 -27.66
N GLU A 96 34.13 30.81 -27.57
CA GLU A 96 33.05 30.98 -26.57
C GLU A 96 33.57 30.66 -25.16
N GLU A 97 32.99 31.26 -24.11
CA GLU A 97 33.50 31.25 -22.71
C GLU A 97 33.77 29.84 -22.12
N ASP A 98 33.24 28.76 -22.72
CA ASP A 98 33.34 27.38 -22.22
C ASP A 98 34.00 26.36 -23.20
N SER A 99 34.52 26.78 -24.36
CA SER A 99 35.09 25.83 -25.35
C SER A 99 36.39 26.34 -26.00
N SER A 100 37.53 25.85 -25.50
CA SER A 100 38.85 26.06 -26.11
C SER A 100 39.01 25.15 -27.33
N LYS A 101 39.32 25.74 -28.50
CA LYS A 101 39.65 24.99 -29.72
C LYS A 101 41.07 24.43 -29.62
N PRO A 102 41.30 23.14 -29.91
CA PRO A 102 42.65 22.59 -29.91
C PRO A 102 43.52 23.22 -30.99
N VAL A 103 44.78 23.48 -30.63
CA VAL A 103 45.78 24.09 -31.50
C VAL A 103 46.95 23.13 -31.70
N ILE A 104 47.37 22.95 -32.95
CA ILE A 104 48.59 22.21 -33.29
C ILE A 104 49.61 23.18 -33.84
N ILE A 105 50.78 23.21 -33.22
CA ILE A 105 51.90 24.02 -33.68
C ILE A 105 52.69 23.19 -34.70
N VAL A 106 52.94 23.77 -35.89
CA VAL A 106 53.58 23.06 -36.99
C VAL A 106 54.81 23.82 -37.45
N GLY A 107 55.99 23.24 -37.18
CA GLY A 107 57.26 23.79 -37.66
C GLY A 107 57.57 23.27 -39.06
N ASN A 108 57.39 24.10 -40.08
CA ASN A 108 57.65 23.71 -41.46
C ASN A 108 59.07 24.08 -41.91
N LYS A 109 59.56 23.43 -42.98
CA LYS A 109 60.91 23.55 -43.56
C LYS A 109 62.02 22.92 -42.70
N SER A 110 61.70 21.83 -42.00
CA SER A 110 62.71 21.08 -41.21
C SER A 110 63.88 20.56 -42.05
N ASP A 111 63.77 20.50 -43.38
CA ASP A 111 64.86 20.15 -44.31
C ASP A 111 65.98 21.22 -44.37
N LEU A 112 65.72 22.44 -43.91
CA LEU A 112 66.67 23.55 -43.99
C LEU A 112 67.48 23.76 -42.69
N MET A 113 67.21 23.00 -41.63
CA MET A 113 67.87 23.16 -40.33
C MET A 113 68.34 21.81 -39.77
N GLU A 114 69.60 21.72 -39.35
CA GLU A 114 70.16 20.56 -38.64
C GLU A 114 69.97 20.73 -37.12
N GLY A 115 68.77 20.46 -36.63
CA GLY A 115 68.40 20.56 -35.21
C GLY A 115 66.87 20.60 -35.02
N SER A 116 66.39 20.26 -33.82
CA SER A 116 64.96 20.34 -33.50
C SER A 116 64.67 21.63 -32.72
N THR A 117 63.59 22.31 -33.07
CA THR A 117 63.05 23.47 -32.36
C THR A 117 62.11 23.06 -31.22
N MET A 118 61.99 21.76 -30.90
CA MET A 118 61.10 21.29 -29.84
C MET A 118 61.43 21.90 -28.47
N ASP A 119 62.71 22.07 -28.10
CA ASP A 119 63.09 22.63 -26.80
C ASP A 119 62.60 24.08 -26.58
N THR A 120 62.43 24.85 -27.66
CA THR A 120 61.89 26.23 -27.59
C THR A 120 60.37 26.29 -27.64
N VAL A 121 59.70 25.27 -28.18
CA VAL A 121 58.23 25.18 -28.22
C VAL A 121 57.64 24.52 -26.96
N LEU A 122 58.40 23.66 -26.27
CA LEU A 122 57.95 22.99 -25.03
C LEU A 122 57.43 23.97 -23.95
N PRO A 123 58.07 25.14 -23.69
CA PRO A 123 57.51 26.13 -22.78
C PRO A 123 56.15 26.67 -23.22
N ILE A 124 55.94 26.87 -24.53
CA ILE A 124 54.68 27.37 -25.11
C ILE A 124 53.56 26.35 -24.85
N MET A 125 53.85 25.06 -25.01
CA MET A 125 52.88 23.99 -24.71
C MET A 125 52.49 23.94 -23.23
N ASN A 126 53.40 24.30 -22.32
CA ASN A 126 53.10 24.37 -20.88
C ASN A 126 52.31 25.63 -20.51
N ASP A 127 52.56 26.75 -21.19
CA ASP A 127 51.94 28.04 -20.90
C ASP A 127 50.54 28.20 -21.55
N TYR A 128 50.25 27.42 -22.61
CA TYR A 128 48.98 27.47 -23.36
C TYR A 128 48.34 26.08 -23.43
N THR A 129 47.33 25.84 -22.60
CA THR A 129 46.61 24.56 -22.47
C THR A 129 45.83 24.15 -23.72
N GLU A 130 45.55 25.09 -24.61
CA GLU A 130 44.93 24.82 -25.92
C GLU A 130 45.90 24.19 -26.93
N VAL A 131 47.21 24.24 -26.68
CA VAL A 131 48.23 23.66 -27.58
C VAL A 131 48.40 22.18 -27.26
N GLU A 132 47.88 21.33 -28.13
CA GLU A 132 47.85 19.87 -27.94
C GLU A 132 49.20 19.22 -28.22
N THR A 133 49.83 19.59 -29.33
CA THR A 133 51.14 19.04 -29.73
C THR A 133 51.86 19.96 -30.70
N CYS A 134 53.17 19.69 -30.87
CA CYS A 134 54.01 20.33 -31.87
C CYS A 134 54.58 19.28 -32.82
N VAL A 135 54.47 19.53 -34.13
CA VAL A 135 54.98 18.64 -35.17
C VAL A 135 55.94 19.40 -36.08
N GLU A 136 57.16 18.89 -36.24
CA GLU A 136 58.11 19.40 -37.23
C GLU A 136 57.93 18.63 -38.55
N CYS A 137 57.65 19.38 -39.62
CA CYS A 137 57.34 18.87 -40.95
C CYS A 137 58.31 19.43 -42.01
N SER A 138 58.48 18.67 -43.09
CA SER A 138 59.05 19.19 -44.34
C SER A 138 58.13 18.85 -45.49
N ALA A 139 57.55 19.88 -46.11
CA ALA A 139 56.80 19.75 -47.36
C ALA A 139 57.65 19.16 -48.50
N LYS A 140 58.95 19.50 -48.54
CA LYS A 140 59.88 19.08 -49.60
C LYS A 140 60.26 17.61 -49.51
N ASP A 141 60.56 17.13 -48.30
CA ASP A 141 60.97 15.75 -48.05
C ASP A 141 59.79 14.83 -47.67
N LEU A 142 58.55 15.35 -47.69
CA LEU A 142 57.33 14.66 -47.26
C LEU A 142 57.39 14.12 -45.82
N LYS A 143 58.17 14.78 -44.96
CA LYS A 143 58.43 14.34 -43.58
C LYS A 143 57.30 14.80 -42.65
N ASN A 144 56.73 13.87 -41.89
CA ASN A 144 55.73 14.07 -40.82
C ASN A 144 54.43 14.79 -41.24
N ILE A 145 54.17 14.91 -42.55
CA ILE A 145 52.95 15.55 -43.06
C ILE A 145 51.71 14.75 -42.62
N SER A 146 51.71 13.43 -42.81
CA SER A 146 50.60 12.57 -42.37
C SER A 146 50.42 12.54 -40.85
N GLU A 147 51.51 12.62 -40.09
CA GLU A 147 51.47 12.69 -38.63
C GLU A 147 50.80 13.96 -38.13
N MET A 148 51.07 15.13 -38.75
CA MET A 148 50.40 16.39 -38.43
C MET A 148 48.87 16.26 -38.51
N PHE A 149 48.34 15.70 -39.60
CA PHE A 149 46.89 15.52 -39.76
C PHE A 149 46.32 14.43 -38.85
N TYR A 150 47.09 13.38 -38.57
CA TYR A 150 46.74 12.37 -37.58
C TYR A 150 46.56 13.00 -36.19
N TYR A 151 47.53 13.82 -35.75
CA TYR A 151 47.42 14.54 -34.48
C TYR A 151 46.27 15.56 -34.49
N ALA A 152 45.98 16.21 -35.62
CA ALA A 152 44.82 17.11 -35.77
C ALA A 152 43.49 16.37 -35.57
N GLN A 153 43.32 15.20 -36.19
CA GLN A 153 42.15 14.36 -35.98
C GLN A 153 42.07 13.89 -34.52
N LYS A 154 43.20 13.47 -33.93
CA LYS A 154 43.25 13.02 -32.54
C LYS A 154 42.91 14.12 -31.54
N ALA A 155 43.39 15.34 -31.75
CA ALA A 155 43.08 16.49 -30.91
C ALA A 155 41.58 16.81 -30.86
N VAL A 156 40.86 16.62 -31.98
CA VAL A 156 39.39 16.77 -32.03
C VAL A 156 38.69 15.57 -31.43
N LEU A 157 39.14 14.36 -31.78
CA LEU A 157 38.50 13.12 -31.36
C LEU A 157 38.80 12.76 -29.91
N HIS A 158 39.81 13.34 -29.27
CA HIS A 158 40.26 13.01 -27.92
C HIS A 158 40.91 14.24 -27.24
N PRO A 159 40.17 15.35 -27.04
CA PRO A 159 40.74 16.60 -26.54
C PRO A 159 41.38 16.43 -25.16
N THR A 160 42.56 17.00 -24.92
CA THR A 160 43.24 16.82 -23.63
C THR A 160 42.91 17.90 -22.60
N ALA A 161 42.50 19.09 -23.05
CA ALA A 161 42.18 20.24 -22.19
C ALA A 161 41.15 19.93 -21.06
N PRO A 162 40.03 19.20 -21.30
CA PRO A 162 39.07 18.86 -20.24
C PRO A 162 39.66 17.93 -19.17
N LEU A 163 40.60 17.05 -19.54
CA LEU A 163 41.17 16.04 -18.66
C LEU A 163 42.10 16.63 -17.59
N PHE A 164 42.64 17.84 -17.81
CA PHE A 164 43.53 18.51 -16.87
C PHE A 164 42.81 19.19 -15.69
N SER A 165 41.48 19.30 -15.73
CA SER A 165 40.65 20.00 -14.72
C SER A 165 39.57 19.12 -14.05
N ALA A 166 39.66 17.79 -14.15
CA ALA A 166 38.62 16.92 -13.61
C ALA A 166 38.85 16.61 -12.11
N GLU A 167 38.27 17.44 -11.23
CA GLU A 167 38.01 17.04 -9.84
C GLU A 167 36.91 15.98 -9.80
N THR A 168 37.33 14.71 -9.65
CA THR A 168 36.61 13.59 -9.01
C THR A 168 35.34 13.01 -9.66
N LYS A 169 35.30 11.67 -9.80
CA LYS A 169 34.33 10.75 -9.17
C LYS A 169 34.62 9.27 -9.55
N GLU A 170 34.35 8.36 -8.62
CA GLU A 170 34.63 6.90 -8.67
C GLU A 170 33.43 6.12 -9.26
N ILE A 171 33.68 5.20 -10.22
CA ILE A 171 32.61 4.40 -10.88
C ILE A 171 33.02 2.92 -11.09
N SER A 172 34.03 2.38 -10.38
CA SER A 172 34.50 1.00 -10.67
C SER A 172 34.82 0.11 -9.48
N ASP A 173 34.68 0.61 -8.26
CA ASP A 173 34.76 -0.20 -7.05
C ASP A 173 33.39 -0.87 -6.81
N LYS A 174 33.30 -2.19 -6.94
CA LYS A 174 32.03 -2.93 -6.88
C LYS A 174 31.65 -3.31 -5.46
N ASP A 175 32.61 -3.59 -4.60
CA ASP A 175 32.37 -3.95 -3.19
C ASP A 175 32.53 -2.77 -2.22
N ASN A 176 32.88 -1.59 -2.74
CA ASN A 176 32.94 -0.32 -2.03
C ASN A 176 33.95 -0.35 -0.86
N ASP A 177 35.01 -1.14 -1.01
CA ASP A 177 36.09 -1.28 -0.03
C ASP A 177 37.18 -0.19 -0.19
N GLY A 178 37.06 0.64 -1.24
CA GLY A 178 37.97 1.72 -1.60
C GLY A 178 39.15 1.26 -2.47
N LEU A 179 39.15 0.00 -2.93
CA LEU A 179 40.22 -0.64 -3.67
C LEU A 179 39.67 -1.28 -4.96
N LEU A 180 40.49 -1.30 -6.01
CA LEU A 180 40.21 -2.11 -7.20
C LEU A 180 41.01 -3.41 -7.10
N SER A 181 40.32 -4.50 -6.80
CA SER A 181 40.87 -5.86 -6.74
C SER A 181 41.27 -6.37 -8.12
N ASP A 182 42.02 -7.48 -8.18
CA ASP A 182 42.44 -8.09 -9.46
C ASP A 182 41.26 -8.50 -10.35
N ASN A 183 40.14 -8.89 -9.73
CA ASN A 183 38.94 -9.30 -10.46
C ASN A 183 38.24 -8.07 -11.06
N GLU A 184 38.01 -7.03 -10.27
CA GLU A 184 37.35 -5.80 -10.73
C GLU A 184 38.19 -5.08 -11.79
N LEU A 185 39.51 -5.08 -11.64
CA LEU A 185 40.41 -4.45 -12.59
C LEU A 185 40.42 -5.20 -13.94
N ASN A 186 40.28 -6.54 -13.91
CA ASN A 186 40.10 -7.34 -15.12
C ASN A 186 38.73 -7.16 -15.76
N GLU A 187 37.66 -7.04 -14.98
CA GLU A 187 36.32 -6.75 -15.48
C GLU A 187 36.25 -5.34 -16.10
N PHE A 188 36.84 -4.34 -15.43
CA PHE A 188 37.00 -2.98 -15.95
C PHE A 188 37.74 -2.98 -17.29
N GLN A 189 38.85 -3.73 -17.38
CA GLN A 189 39.60 -3.88 -18.61
C GLN A 189 38.80 -4.54 -19.72
N ASN A 190 38.06 -5.61 -19.41
CA ASN A 190 37.26 -6.30 -20.40
C ASN A 190 36.12 -5.39 -20.91
N ARG A 191 35.50 -4.60 -20.03
CA ARG A 191 34.46 -3.64 -20.39
C ARG A 191 34.97 -2.50 -21.30
N CYS A 192 36.14 -1.96 -20.98
CA CYS A 192 36.69 -0.81 -21.70
C CYS A 192 37.40 -1.21 -22.99
N PHE A 193 38.13 -2.33 -22.98
CA PHE A 193 39.09 -2.70 -24.03
C PHE A 193 38.85 -4.10 -24.62
N ASN A 194 37.79 -4.82 -24.22
CA ASN A 194 37.44 -6.17 -24.67
C ASN A 194 38.57 -7.20 -24.53
N THR A 195 39.54 -6.93 -23.64
CA THR A 195 40.72 -7.79 -23.41
C THR A 195 41.11 -7.70 -21.93
N PRO A 196 41.24 -8.82 -21.21
CA PRO A 196 41.70 -8.83 -19.83
C PRO A 196 43.23 -8.69 -19.73
N LEU A 197 43.70 -8.11 -18.62
CA LEU A 197 45.13 -7.99 -18.31
C LEU A 197 45.66 -9.34 -17.81
N GLN A 198 46.51 -9.98 -18.60
CA GLN A 198 47.19 -11.21 -18.17
C GLN A 198 48.12 -10.93 -16.98
N GLY A 199 48.21 -11.86 -16.02
CA GLY A 199 48.76 -11.61 -14.67
C GLY A 199 50.16 -10.97 -14.57
N GLN A 200 51.04 -11.18 -15.56
CA GLN A 200 52.35 -10.51 -15.59
C GLN A 200 52.21 -9.01 -15.91
N GLY A 201 51.37 -8.66 -16.89
CA GLY A 201 51.12 -7.27 -17.27
C GLY A 201 50.44 -6.47 -16.17
N LEU A 202 49.54 -7.11 -15.40
CA LEU A 202 48.88 -6.48 -14.26
C LEU A 202 49.88 -6.13 -13.14
N GLN A 203 50.81 -7.06 -12.86
CA GLN A 203 51.84 -6.81 -11.87
C GLN A 203 52.83 -5.73 -12.31
N ASP A 204 53.14 -5.64 -13.60
CA ASP A 204 54.00 -4.56 -14.12
C ASP A 204 53.35 -3.18 -13.93
N VAL A 205 52.04 -3.05 -14.19
CA VAL A 205 51.28 -1.82 -13.92
C VAL A 205 51.31 -1.48 -12.42
N LYS A 206 51.05 -2.46 -11.54
CA LYS A 206 51.13 -2.25 -10.09
C LYS A 206 52.54 -1.85 -9.63
N ASN A 207 53.57 -2.45 -10.19
CA ASN A 207 54.96 -2.10 -9.87
C ASN A 207 55.27 -0.64 -10.24
N VAL A 208 54.72 -0.14 -11.36
CA VAL A 208 54.83 1.27 -11.75
C VAL A 208 54.13 2.19 -10.74
N VAL A 209 52.91 1.86 -10.30
CA VAL A 209 52.20 2.65 -9.29
C VAL A 209 52.96 2.65 -7.96
N ARG A 210 53.43 1.47 -7.50
CA ARG A 210 54.20 1.32 -6.25
C ARG A 210 55.45 2.19 -6.20
N LYS A 211 56.11 2.37 -7.36
CA LYS A 211 57.35 3.13 -7.45
C LYS A 211 57.14 4.65 -7.43
N ASN A 212 55.98 5.12 -7.91
CA ASN A 212 55.75 6.55 -8.16
C ASN A 212 54.76 7.20 -7.19
N VAL A 213 53.87 6.44 -6.53
CA VAL A 213 52.85 6.97 -5.62
C VAL A 213 52.85 6.21 -4.31
N GLU A 214 53.24 6.88 -3.23
CA GLU A 214 53.08 6.36 -1.86
C GLU A 214 51.59 6.24 -1.52
N GLY A 215 51.14 5.05 -1.12
CA GLY A 215 49.72 4.75 -0.88
C GLY A 215 48.89 4.54 -2.16
N GLY A 216 49.51 4.40 -3.33
CA GLY A 216 48.83 4.07 -4.59
C GLY A 216 48.34 2.61 -4.68
N LEU A 217 48.81 1.75 -3.78
CA LEU A 217 48.38 0.35 -3.62
C LEU A 217 48.17 0.06 -2.15
N GLN A 218 47.09 -0.66 -1.83
CA GLN A 218 46.79 -1.14 -0.49
C GLN A 218 46.26 -2.57 -0.58
N ASP A 219 46.79 -3.47 0.26
CA ASP A 219 46.45 -4.91 0.30
C ASP A 219 46.49 -5.64 -1.05
N GLY A 220 47.30 -5.13 -1.99
CA GLY A 220 47.42 -5.65 -3.35
C GLY A 220 46.40 -5.07 -4.33
N GLY A 221 45.36 -4.37 -3.89
CA GLY A 221 44.42 -3.60 -4.72
C GLY A 221 44.94 -2.22 -5.11
N LEU A 222 44.39 -1.66 -6.19
CA LEU A 222 44.70 -0.32 -6.67
C LEU A 222 43.81 0.72 -6.00
N THR A 223 44.39 1.73 -5.35
CA THR A 223 43.61 2.80 -4.70
C THR A 223 43.20 3.86 -5.71
N LEU A 224 42.22 4.73 -5.38
CA LEU A 224 41.85 5.88 -6.22
C LEU A 224 43.07 6.73 -6.62
N ARG A 225 43.98 7.00 -5.68
CA ARG A 225 45.20 7.76 -5.95
C ARG A 225 46.10 7.06 -6.98
N GLY A 226 46.20 5.73 -6.89
CA GLY A 226 46.90 4.91 -7.89
C GLY A 226 46.21 4.92 -9.25
N PHE A 227 44.88 4.85 -9.28
CA PHE A 227 44.08 4.89 -10.50
C PHE A 227 44.19 6.24 -11.24
N LEU A 228 44.04 7.35 -10.52
CA LEU A 228 44.22 8.69 -11.08
C LEU A 228 45.63 8.88 -11.63
N PHE A 229 46.65 8.41 -10.90
CA PHE A 229 48.04 8.47 -11.37
C PHE A 229 48.26 7.71 -12.68
N LEU A 230 47.64 6.53 -12.87
CA LEU A 230 47.75 5.80 -14.14
C LEU A 230 47.16 6.59 -15.30
N HIS A 231 46.00 7.22 -15.11
CA HIS A 231 45.41 8.08 -16.13
C HIS A 231 46.24 9.33 -16.41
N THR A 232 46.82 9.96 -15.38
CA THR A 232 47.79 11.05 -15.55
C THR A 232 49.02 10.58 -16.35
N LEU A 233 49.54 9.39 -16.07
CA LEU A 233 50.68 8.81 -16.78
C LEU A 233 50.35 8.54 -18.26
N PHE A 234 49.14 8.06 -18.57
CA PHE A 234 48.71 7.87 -19.95
C PHE A 234 48.62 9.18 -20.72
N ILE A 235 48.07 10.22 -20.09
CA ILE A 235 47.97 11.56 -20.68
C ILE A 235 49.37 12.14 -20.93
N GLN A 236 50.27 12.10 -19.93
CA GLN A 236 51.65 12.59 -20.05
C GLN A 236 52.48 11.86 -21.10
N ARG A 237 52.16 10.59 -21.39
CA ARG A 237 52.82 9.78 -22.43
C ARG A 237 52.16 9.90 -23.80
N GLY A 238 51.21 10.82 -23.97
CA GLY A 238 50.52 11.05 -25.24
C GLY A 238 49.53 9.96 -25.63
N ARG A 239 49.11 9.09 -24.68
CA ARG A 239 48.13 8.00 -24.88
C ARG A 239 46.77 8.34 -24.29
N HIS A 240 46.32 9.56 -24.50
CA HIS A 240 45.07 10.08 -23.95
C HIS A 240 43.83 9.38 -24.55
N GLU A 241 43.94 8.70 -25.72
CA GLU A 241 42.87 7.87 -26.27
C GLU A 241 42.45 6.74 -25.32
N THR A 242 43.38 6.25 -24.50
CA THR A 242 43.10 5.21 -23.49
C THR A 242 42.15 5.74 -22.42
N THR A 243 42.38 6.96 -21.93
CA THR A 243 41.50 7.63 -20.95
C THR A 243 40.14 7.97 -21.56
N TRP A 244 40.10 8.48 -22.79
CA TRP A 244 38.83 8.77 -23.48
C TRP A 244 38.00 7.54 -23.81
N THR A 245 38.65 6.41 -24.11
CA THR A 245 37.95 5.13 -24.33
C THR A 245 37.21 4.70 -23.06
N VAL A 246 37.85 4.85 -21.90
CA VAL A 246 37.20 4.64 -20.61
C VAL A 246 36.04 5.61 -20.44
N LEU A 247 36.26 6.92 -20.53
CA LEU A 247 35.22 7.94 -20.33
C LEU A 247 33.97 7.69 -21.20
N ARG A 248 34.15 7.43 -22.49
CA ARG A 248 33.05 7.15 -23.43
C ARG A 248 32.30 5.86 -23.10
N LYS A 249 32.99 4.83 -22.60
CA LYS A 249 32.37 3.58 -22.14
C LYS A 249 31.52 3.76 -20.89
N PHE A 250 31.82 4.78 -20.09
CA PHE A 250 31.02 5.22 -18.95
C PHE A 250 30.03 6.35 -19.30
N GLY A 251 29.81 6.62 -20.59
CA GLY A 251 28.75 7.52 -21.05
C GLY A 251 29.11 9.00 -21.13
N TYR A 252 30.37 9.37 -20.85
CA TYR A 252 30.83 10.75 -20.95
C TYR A 252 31.02 11.19 -22.42
N GLY A 253 30.57 12.41 -22.71
CA GLY A 253 30.85 13.13 -23.95
C GLY A 253 32.19 13.85 -23.90
N ASP A 254 32.53 14.52 -25.00
CA ASP A 254 33.82 15.21 -25.17
C ASP A 254 33.94 16.45 -24.26
N ASP A 255 32.84 16.89 -23.66
CA ASP A 255 32.75 17.96 -22.66
C ASP A 255 32.83 17.46 -21.20
N LEU A 256 33.15 16.17 -21.00
CA LEU A 256 33.13 15.49 -19.70
C LEU A 256 31.77 15.53 -18.99
N LYS A 257 30.67 15.74 -19.73
CA LYS A 257 29.31 15.57 -19.23
C LYS A 257 28.73 14.24 -19.70
N LEU A 258 27.86 13.65 -18.90
CA LEU A 258 27.17 12.42 -19.29
C LEU A 258 26.20 12.73 -20.44
N ARG A 259 26.29 11.95 -21.53
CA ARG A 259 25.50 12.21 -22.73
C ARG A 259 24.00 11.97 -22.45
N PRO A 260 23.09 12.78 -23.01
CA PRO A 260 21.65 12.63 -22.76
C PRO A 260 21.07 11.27 -23.16
N ASP A 261 21.59 10.68 -24.24
CA ASP A 261 21.22 9.35 -24.73
C ASP A 261 21.67 8.23 -23.78
N TYR A 262 22.77 8.44 -23.05
CA TYR A 262 23.23 7.54 -22.00
C TYR A 262 22.37 7.64 -20.74
N LEU A 263 21.92 8.84 -20.37
CA LEU A 263 21.09 9.04 -19.16
C LEU A 263 19.64 8.58 -19.36
N CYS A 264 19.09 8.75 -20.57
CA CYS A 264 17.71 8.41 -20.87
C CYS A 264 17.57 7.87 -22.29
N PRO A 265 17.63 6.54 -22.49
CA PRO A 265 17.26 5.96 -23.78
C PRO A 265 15.81 6.28 -24.11
N THR A 266 15.52 6.49 -25.40
CA THR A 266 14.15 6.77 -25.87
C THR A 266 13.28 5.52 -25.75
N ILE A 267 12.16 5.63 -25.02
CA ILE A 267 11.20 4.54 -24.85
C ILE A 267 9.86 4.98 -25.44
N ASP A 268 9.34 4.20 -26.37
CA ASP A 268 8.02 4.43 -26.97
C ASP A 268 6.92 3.90 -26.04
N MET A 269 6.00 4.78 -25.62
CA MET A 269 4.94 4.44 -24.66
C MET A 269 3.60 5.07 -25.05
N GLY A 270 2.53 4.28 -24.93
CA GLY A 270 1.16 4.73 -25.08
C GLY A 270 0.66 5.54 -23.88
N ALA A 271 -0.38 6.35 -24.10
CA ALA A 271 -0.91 7.31 -23.13
C ALA A 271 -1.59 6.70 -21.86
N ASP A 272 -1.80 5.39 -21.80
CA ASP A 272 -2.41 4.68 -20.66
C ASP A 272 -1.59 3.47 -20.18
N GLN A 273 -0.31 3.43 -20.55
CA GLN A 273 0.68 2.48 -20.03
C GLN A 273 1.42 3.09 -18.84
N THR A 274 1.97 2.24 -17.98
CA THR A 274 2.78 2.64 -16.83
C THR A 274 4.14 1.96 -16.91
N VAL A 275 5.14 2.53 -16.22
CA VAL A 275 6.49 1.96 -16.13
C VAL A 275 6.70 1.44 -14.72
N GLU A 276 7.20 0.22 -14.63
CA GLU A 276 7.55 -0.44 -13.37
C GLU A 276 9.01 -0.90 -13.43
N LEU A 277 9.63 -1.16 -12.28
CA LEU A 277 10.95 -1.78 -12.23
C LEU A 277 10.86 -3.25 -12.67
N SER A 278 11.84 -3.71 -13.42
CA SER A 278 12.01 -5.13 -13.75
C SER A 278 12.66 -5.88 -12.58
N ASP A 279 12.62 -7.20 -12.62
CA ASP A 279 13.33 -8.04 -11.63
C ASP A 279 14.84 -7.70 -11.60
N ALA A 280 15.44 -7.42 -12.76
CA ALA A 280 16.84 -7.01 -12.85
C ALA A 280 17.09 -5.63 -12.19
N GLY A 281 16.16 -4.69 -12.35
CA GLY A 281 16.21 -3.40 -11.68
C GLY A 281 16.12 -3.54 -10.15
N TYR A 282 15.18 -4.36 -9.65
CA TYR A 282 15.05 -4.62 -8.21
C TYR A 282 16.30 -5.30 -7.64
N GLN A 283 16.84 -6.32 -8.29
CA GLN A 283 18.05 -7.01 -7.81
C GLN A 283 19.24 -6.05 -7.71
N PHE A 284 19.44 -5.19 -8.71
CA PHE A 284 20.50 -4.18 -8.66
C PHE A 284 20.33 -3.21 -7.49
N LEU A 285 19.11 -2.74 -7.22
CA LEU A 285 18.84 -1.83 -6.10
C LEU A 285 19.04 -2.51 -4.74
N ILE A 286 18.71 -3.78 -4.62
CA ILE A 286 18.97 -4.58 -3.41
C ILE A 286 20.48 -4.69 -3.17
N ASP A 287 21.23 -5.05 -4.22
CA ASP A 287 22.70 -5.13 -4.14
C ASP A 287 23.31 -3.77 -3.79
N LEU A 288 22.79 -2.69 -4.37
CA LEU A 288 23.25 -1.32 -4.08
C LEU A 288 22.98 -0.97 -2.62
N PHE A 289 21.78 -1.25 -2.10
CA PHE A 289 21.44 -1.01 -0.71
C PHE A 289 22.40 -1.75 0.24
N GLN A 290 22.57 -3.06 0.02
CA GLN A 290 23.39 -3.92 0.88
C GLN A 290 24.88 -3.51 0.92
N ARG A 291 25.41 -2.92 -0.16
CA ARG A 291 26.79 -2.39 -0.18
C ARG A 291 26.96 -1.13 0.67
N HIS A 292 25.88 -0.40 0.93
CA HIS A 292 25.91 0.86 1.65
C HIS A 292 25.41 0.76 3.10
N ASP A 293 24.63 -0.28 3.42
CA ASP A 293 24.25 -0.67 4.79
C ASP A 293 25.45 -1.34 5.49
N LYS A 294 26.27 -0.55 6.18
CA LYS A 294 27.54 -1.03 6.77
C LYS A 294 27.35 -1.66 8.15
N ASP A 295 26.27 -1.31 8.84
CA ASP A 295 25.91 -1.87 10.14
C ASP A 295 24.97 -3.07 10.06
N GLU A 296 24.56 -3.48 8.85
CA GLU A 296 23.69 -4.63 8.57
C GLU A 296 22.36 -4.54 9.36
N ASP A 297 21.81 -3.33 9.50
CA ASP A 297 20.60 -3.05 10.26
C ASP A 297 19.32 -3.01 9.40
N GLU A 298 19.45 -3.33 8.10
CA GLU A 298 18.41 -3.28 7.07
C GLU A 298 17.81 -1.87 6.89
N ALA A 299 18.53 -0.83 7.29
CA ALA A 299 18.18 0.58 7.08
C ALA A 299 19.40 1.40 6.61
N LEU A 300 19.14 2.55 5.99
CA LEU A 300 20.20 3.49 5.61
C LEU A 300 20.17 4.70 6.52
N ARG A 301 21.19 4.82 7.37
CA ARG A 301 21.37 6.04 8.17
C ARG A 301 21.83 7.22 7.28
N PRO A 302 21.72 8.48 7.74
CA PRO A 302 22.00 9.65 6.90
C PRO A 302 23.38 9.65 6.24
N GLU A 303 24.42 9.18 6.94
CA GLU A 303 25.78 9.10 6.41
C GLU A 303 25.92 8.06 5.28
N GLU A 304 25.20 6.94 5.39
CA GLU A 304 25.21 5.86 4.38
C GLU A 304 24.40 6.26 3.16
N LEU A 305 23.27 6.93 3.37
CA LEU A 305 22.47 7.51 2.30
C LEU A 305 23.27 8.57 1.52
N GLN A 306 24.02 9.42 2.23
CA GLN A 306 24.91 10.40 1.60
C GLN A 306 26.03 9.73 0.82
N ALA A 307 26.59 8.62 1.32
CA ALA A 307 27.60 7.84 0.60
C ALA A 307 27.02 7.17 -0.66
N LEU A 308 25.81 6.59 -0.59
CA LEU A 308 25.12 5.97 -1.73
C LEU A 308 24.92 6.96 -2.87
N PHE A 309 24.50 8.19 -2.56
CA PHE A 309 24.33 9.25 -3.55
C PHE A 309 25.62 10.04 -3.87
N GLY A 310 26.78 9.63 -3.35
CA GLY A 310 28.05 10.31 -3.62
C GLY A 310 28.43 10.36 -5.10
N THR A 311 28.02 9.34 -5.87
CA THR A 311 28.21 9.27 -7.33
C THR A 311 27.26 10.19 -8.10
N CYS A 312 26.14 10.59 -7.48
CA CYS A 312 25.14 11.46 -8.10
C CYS A 312 25.58 12.95 -8.05
N PRO A 313 25.21 13.79 -9.04
CA PRO A 313 25.56 15.21 -9.03
C PRO A 313 24.96 15.98 -7.84
N THR A 314 23.74 15.64 -7.46
CA THR A 314 22.98 16.26 -6.37
C THR A 314 22.18 15.22 -5.60
N MET A 315 21.89 15.48 -4.33
CA MET A 315 21.01 14.63 -3.51
C MET A 315 19.60 14.58 -4.13
N PRO A 316 19.10 13.40 -4.55
CA PRO A 316 17.79 13.29 -5.21
C PRO A 316 16.59 13.39 -4.27
N TRP A 317 16.80 13.03 -3.00
CA TRP A 317 15.75 12.85 -2.02
C TRP A 317 15.77 14.02 -1.04
N GLY A 318 14.64 14.72 -0.94
CA GLY A 318 14.40 15.72 0.10
C GLY A 318 13.99 15.08 1.42
N GLU A 319 13.76 15.91 2.44
CA GLU A 319 13.24 15.45 3.73
C GLU A 319 11.83 14.84 3.63
N ASP A 320 11.08 15.21 2.59
CA ASP A 320 9.73 14.69 2.30
C ASP A 320 9.73 13.17 2.06
N VAL A 321 10.81 12.61 1.51
CA VAL A 321 10.93 11.17 1.25
C VAL A 321 10.82 10.34 2.53
N LEU A 322 11.34 10.86 3.65
CA LEU A 322 11.21 10.20 4.95
C LEU A 322 9.74 10.03 5.36
N SER A 323 8.87 10.93 4.90
CA SER A 323 7.43 10.86 5.14
C SER A 323 6.64 10.07 4.08
N SER A 324 7.24 9.65 2.97
CA SER A 324 6.54 8.94 1.88
C SER A 324 6.73 7.43 1.87
N VAL A 325 7.74 6.92 2.57
CA VAL A 325 8.06 5.48 2.59
C VAL A 325 8.25 4.96 4.02
N GLU A 326 8.35 3.64 4.14
CA GLU A 326 8.62 2.98 5.41
C GLU A 326 10.01 3.35 5.97
N THR A 327 10.05 3.63 7.27
CA THR A 327 11.29 3.88 8.02
C THR A 327 11.31 3.04 9.30
N ASN A 328 12.50 2.76 9.81
CA ASN A 328 12.66 2.11 11.11
C ASN A 328 12.32 3.07 12.27
N ALA A 329 12.50 2.58 13.51
CA ALA A 329 12.22 3.35 14.73
C ALA A 329 13.07 4.63 14.91
N ASN A 330 14.22 4.71 14.23
CA ASN A 330 15.10 5.90 14.25
C ASN A 330 14.75 6.89 13.12
N GLY A 331 13.77 6.57 12.26
CA GLY A 331 13.41 7.39 11.10
C GLY A 331 14.31 7.16 9.88
N TRP A 332 15.12 6.09 9.87
CA TRP A 332 15.99 5.74 8.74
C TRP A 332 15.24 4.88 7.72
N ILE A 333 15.54 5.07 6.43
CA ILE A 333 14.84 4.39 5.33
C ILE A 333 15.20 2.90 5.35
N THR A 334 14.21 2.02 5.47
CA THR A 334 14.44 0.56 5.45
C THR A 334 14.70 0.07 4.02
N LEU A 335 15.20 -1.15 3.86
CA LEU A 335 15.30 -1.78 2.53
C LEU A 335 13.96 -1.72 1.76
N GLN A 336 12.86 -2.04 2.43
CA GLN A 336 11.52 -1.95 1.83
C GLN A 336 11.14 -0.51 1.47
N GLY A 337 11.42 0.45 2.35
CA GLY A 337 11.21 1.87 2.06
C GLY A 337 12.05 2.37 0.88
N PHE A 338 13.30 1.92 0.77
CA PHE A 338 14.22 2.26 -0.32
C PHE A 338 13.70 1.73 -1.66
N LEU A 339 13.29 0.46 -1.72
CA LEU A 339 12.70 -0.13 -2.93
C LEU A 339 11.37 0.53 -3.30
N ALA A 340 10.53 0.84 -2.30
CA ALA A 340 9.28 1.56 -2.52
C ALA A 340 9.51 2.95 -3.09
N GLN A 341 10.52 3.69 -2.61
CA GLN A 341 10.84 5.02 -3.14
C GLN A 341 11.28 4.98 -4.60
N TRP A 342 12.08 3.97 -4.98
CA TRP A 342 12.48 3.77 -6.37
C TRP A 342 11.32 3.30 -7.25
N ALA A 343 10.43 2.44 -6.74
CA ALA A 343 9.20 2.06 -7.43
C ALA A 343 8.30 3.28 -7.68
N LEU A 344 8.16 4.18 -6.69
CA LEU A 344 7.43 5.44 -6.83
C LEU A 344 8.06 6.37 -7.86
N THR A 345 9.38 6.54 -7.81
CA THR A 345 10.12 7.38 -8.77
C THR A 345 9.95 6.84 -10.18
N THR A 346 10.08 5.52 -10.37
CA THR A 346 9.88 4.87 -11.68
C THR A 346 8.47 5.06 -12.21
N PHE A 347 7.47 4.93 -11.34
CA PHE A 347 6.06 5.07 -11.70
C PHE A 347 5.67 6.51 -12.07
N LEU A 348 6.23 7.51 -11.38
CA LEU A 348 5.91 8.93 -11.61
C LEU A 348 6.78 9.58 -12.69
N ASP A 349 8.07 9.26 -12.72
CA ASP A 349 9.08 9.86 -13.59
C ASP A 349 10.20 8.83 -13.89
N TYR A 350 9.92 7.91 -14.81
CA TYR A 350 10.89 6.90 -15.21
C TYR A 350 12.17 7.49 -15.83
N THR A 351 12.12 8.69 -16.41
CA THR A 351 13.30 9.33 -17.01
C THR A 351 14.32 9.69 -15.94
N ARG A 352 13.84 10.18 -14.80
CA ARG A 352 14.66 10.42 -13.60
C ARG A 352 15.22 9.12 -13.04
N MET A 353 14.45 8.03 -13.02
CA MET A 353 14.96 6.72 -12.60
C MET A 353 16.13 6.25 -13.49
N LEU A 354 15.97 6.32 -14.81
CA LEU A 354 17.02 5.90 -15.75
C LEU A 354 18.31 6.72 -15.58
N ALA A 355 18.18 8.02 -15.34
CA ALA A 355 19.34 8.88 -15.06
C ALA A 355 20.07 8.46 -13.78
N TYR A 356 19.34 8.12 -12.70
CA TYR A 356 19.97 7.64 -11.46
C TYR A 356 20.61 6.26 -11.60
N LEU A 357 19.98 5.33 -12.33
CA LEU A 357 20.60 4.05 -12.66
C LEU A 357 21.90 4.24 -13.46
N ALA A 358 21.95 5.24 -14.34
CA ALA A 358 23.17 5.59 -15.07
C ALA A 358 24.26 6.11 -14.11
N PHE A 359 23.92 6.98 -13.15
CA PHE A 359 24.86 7.46 -12.13
C PHE A 359 25.36 6.34 -11.20
N PHE A 360 24.51 5.38 -10.87
CA PHE A 360 24.91 4.18 -10.12
C PHE A 360 25.68 3.16 -10.96
N GLY A 361 25.80 3.38 -12.28
CA GLY A 361 26.53 2.50 -13.18
C GLY A 361 25.83 1.16 -13.43
N TYR A 362 24.49 1.13 -13.49
CA TYR A 362 23.72 -0.08 -13.80
C TYR A 362 24.20 -0.76 -15.10
N VAL A 363 24.47 -2.07 -15.02
CA VAL A 363 24.85 -2.91 -16.17
C VAL A 363 24.13 -4.26 -16.06
N HIS A 364 23.56 -4.71 -17.17
CA HIS A 364 22.90 -6.01 -17.27
C HIS A 364 23.37 -6.75 -18.54
N GLN A 365 23.90 -7.97 -18.39
CA GLN A 365 24.28 -8.91 -19.48
C GLN A 365 25.39 -8.47 -20.46
N GLU A 366 26.43 -7.76 -20.00
CA GLU A 366 27.74 -7.52 -20.68
C GLU A 366 27.75 -6.93 -22.12
N ILE A 367 26.60 -6.65 -22.74
CA ILE A 367 26.53 -6.16 -24.13
C ILE A 367 25.69 -4.88 -24.15
N GLU A 368 26.39 -3.74 -24.04
CA GLU A 368 25.88 -2.36 -24.05
C GLU A 368 24.96 -1.97 -22.88
N ALA A 369 25.04 -0.70 -22.48
CA ALA A 369 24.27 -0.13 -21.38
C ALA A 369 22.79 0.00 -21.77
N SER A 370 22.06 -1.10 -21.68
CA SER A 370 20.62 -1.11 -21.90
C SER A 370 19.91 -0.81 -20.58
N LEU A 371 19.93 0.45 -20.13
CA LEU A 371 19.18 0.91 -18.95
C LEU A 371 17.69 0.55 -19.04
N SER A 372 17.16 0.39 -20.26
CA SER A 372 15.80 -0.08 -20.51
C SER A 372 15.51 -1.47 -19.95
N THR A 373 16.52 -2.33 -19.73
CA THR A 373 16.33 -3.64 -19.08
C THR A 373 15.97 -3.55 -17.61
N ALA A 374 16.25 -2.43 -16.95
CA ALA A 374 15.92 -2.21 -15.54
C ALA A 374 14.43 -1.91 -15.32
N ILE A 375 13.68 -1.65 -16.39
CA ILE A 375 12.27 -1.26 -16.33
C ILE A 375 11.41 -2.11 -17.26
N THR A 376 10.13 -2.18 -16.95
CA THR A 376 9.11 -2.89 -17.72
C THR A 376 7.97 -1.94 -18.03
N VAL A 377 7.65 -1.79 -19.32
CA VAL A 377 6.47 -1.04 -19.75
C VAL A 377 5.26 -1.98 -19.69
N THR A 378 4.26 -1.61 -18.88
CA THR A 378 3.06 -2.43 -18.71
C THR A 378 2.18 -2.36 -19.95
N ARG A 379 1.29 -3.33 -20.12
CA ARG A 379 0.23 -3.22 -21.15
C ARG A 379 -0.76 -2.11 -20.82
N SER A 380 -1.52 -1.67 -21.83
CA SER A 380 -2.56 -0.64 -21.71
C SER A 380 -3.64 -1.01 -20.69
N LYS A 381 -4.02 -0.04 -19.85
CA LYS A 381 -5.09 -0.16 -18.85
C LYS A 381 -6.44 -0.52 -19.47
N ALA A 382 -6.74 -0.06 -20.68
CA ALA A 382 -7.96 -0.44 -21.39
C ALA A 382 -8.03 -1.96 -21.65
N VAL A 383 -6.89 -2.59 -21.98
CA VAL A 383 -6.79 -4.05 -22.19
C VAL A 383 -6.98 -4.80 -20.88
N ASP A 384 -6.44 -4.29 -19.77
CA ASP A 384 -6.64 -4.86 -18.43
C ASP A 384 -8.12 -4.90 -18.04
N LEU A 385 -8.83 -3.78 -18.22
CA LEU A 385 -10.25 -3.66 -17.91
C LEU A 385 -11.10 -4.59 -18.80
N GLN A 386 -10.75 -4.73 -20.08
CA GLN A 386 -11.44 -5.65 -20.99
C GLN A 386 -11.25 -7.11 -20.58
N LYS A 387 -10.03 -7.50 -20.18
CA LYS A 387 -9.70 -8.87 -19.77
C LYS A 387 -10.07 -9.16 -18.30
N LYS A 388 -10.41 -8.15 -17.51
CA LYS A 388 -10.64 -8.24 -16.05
C LYS A 388 -9.46 -8.91 -15.31
N GLN A 389 -8.25 -8.66 -15.80
CA GLN A 389 -7.02 -9.20 -15.25
C GLN A 389 -5.94 -8.16 -15.50
N THR A 390 -4.98 -8.03 -14.59
CA THR A 390 -3.80 -7.19 -14.77
C THR A 390 -2.56 -7.92 -14.27
N SER A 391 -1.42 -7.63 -14.90
CA SER A 391 -0.09 -8.07 -14.44
C SER A 391 0.66 -6.94 -13.74
N ARG A 392 0.07 -5.74 -13.63
CA ARG A 392 0.68 -4.59 -12.95
C ARG A 392 1.01 -4.93 -11.51
N SER A 393 2.12 -4.40 -11.03
CA SER A 393 2.57 -4.51 -9.65
C SER A 393 2.33 -3.23 -8.86
N VAL A 394 2.22 -2.09 -9.52
CA VAL A 394 2.04 -0.77 -8.89
C VAL A 394 0.67 -0.18 -9.22
N PHE A 395 -0.11 0.18 -8.19
CA PHE A 395 -1.44 0.78 -8.33
C PHE A 395 -1.50 2.14 -7.63
N GLN A 396 -2.15 3.12 -8.27
CA GLN A 396 -2.29 4.46 -7.69
C GLN A 396 -3.71 4.73 -7.16
N CYS A 397 -3.77 5.15 -5.90
CA CYS A 397 -4.97 5.59 -5.21
C CYS A 397 -4.97 7.10 -4.98
N TYR A 398 -6.01 7.79 -5.43
CA TYR A 398 -6.21 9.21 -5.12
C TYR A 398 -7.04 9.36 -3.85
N VAL A 399 -6.51 10.11 -2.89
CA VAL A 399 -7.14 10.35 -1.59
C VAL A 399 -7.75 11.75 -1.59
N PHE A 400 -9.08 11.80 -1.66
CA PHE A 400 -9.88 13.01 -1.67
C PHE A 400 -10.54 13.25 -0.32
N GLY A 401 -10.76 14.52 0.01
CA GLY A 401 -11.47 14.91 1.21
C GLY A 401 -11.29 16.40 1.52
N PRO A 402 -12.29 17.07 2.13
CA PRO A 402 -12.18 18.46 2.56
C PRO A 402 -10.96 18.73 3.47
N PRO A 403 -10.56 20.00 3.67
CA PRO A 403 -9.54 20.35 4.65
C PRO A 403 -9.92 19.84 6.05
N GLY A 404 -8.94 19.27 6.78
CA GLY A 404 -9.13 18.85 8.16
C GLY A 404 -9.76 17.46 8.38
N VAL A 405 -10.12 16.69 7.34
CA VAL A 405 -10.71 15.34 7.50
C VAL A 405 -9.70 14.24 7.86
N GLY A 406 -8.40 14.54 7.91
CA GLY A 406 -7.34 13.59 8.29
C GLY A 406 -6.68 12.83 7.14
N LYS A 407 -6.63 13.40 5.93
CA LYS A 407 -5.98 12.78 4.75
C LYS A 407 -4.49 12.47 5.00
N THR A 408 -3.72 13.43 5.50
CA THR A 408 -2.30 13.25 5.77
C THR A 408 -2.04 12.19 6.83
N SER A 409 -2.85 12.17 7.90
CA SER A 409 -2.80 11.12 8.93
C SER A 409 -3.11 9.74 8.35
N PHE A 410 -4.03 9.64 7.39
CA PHE A 410 -4.35 8.38 6.70
C PHE A 410 -3.16 7.88 5.87
N LEU A 411 -2.44 8.76 5.17
CA LEU A 411 -1.21 8.41 4.45
C LEU A 411 -0.10 7.94 5.41
N GLN A 412 0.09 8.60 6.54
CA GLN A 412 1.10 8.20 7.52
C GLN A 412 0.73 6.90 8.24
N ALA A 413 -0.55 6.67 8.53
CA ALA A 413 -1.04 5.41 9.09
C ALA A 413 -0.80 4.22 8.16
N PHE A 414 -0.86 4.44 6.84
CA PHE A 414 -0.51 3.44 5.84
C PHE A 414 0.98 3.01 5.90
N LEU A 415 1.85 3.90 6.40
CA LEU A 415 3.26 3.62 6.67
C LEU A 415 3.51 3.11 8.11
N GLY A 416 2.45 2.81 8.86
CA GLY A 416 2.54 2.32 10.25
C GLY A 416 2.82 3.41 11.29
N ARG A 417 2.60 4.69 10.98
CA ARG A 417 2.91 5.82 11.85
C ARG A 417 1.67 6.48 12.43
N THR A 418 1.81 7.02 13.64
CA THR A 418 0.80 7.86 14.29
C THR A 418 1.34 9.28 14.38
N LEU A 419 0.62 10.25 13.84
CA LEU A 419 1.03 11.65 13.89
C LEU A 419 0.67 12.28 15.23
N GLU A 420 1.67 12.81 15.93
CA GLU A 420 1.46 13.63 17.13
C GLU A 420 1.12 15.10 16.73
N PRO A 421 0.39 15.87 17.58
CA PRO A 421 -0.08 17.21 17.23
C PRO A 421 0.99 18.24 16.81
N GLY A 422 2.27 18.01 17.15
CA GLY A 422 3.40 18.88 16.80
C GLY A 422 4.13 18.50 15.49
N GLU A 423 3.83 17.35 14.89
CA GLU A 423 4.49 16.89 13.65
C GLU A 423 3.84 17.44 12.38
N LEU A 424 2.62 18.02 12.48
CA LEU A 424 1.93 18.69 11.37
C LEU A 424 2.57 20.01 10.94
N GLU A 425 3.58 20.52 11.66
CA GLU A 425 4.31 21.73 11.28
C GLU A 425 5.44 21.47 10.25
N LYS A 426 5.76 20.20 9.97
CA LYS A 426 6.76 19.81 8.96
C LYS A 426 6.12 19.69 7.57
N GLU A 427 6.86 20.01 6.51
CA GLU A 427 6.43 19.73 5.13
C GLU A 427 6.44 18.22 4.88
N LEU A 428 5.27 17.58 5.05
CA LEU A 428 5.07 16.16 4.77
C LEU A 428 4.76 15.94 3.27
N SER A 429 5.15 14.77 2.76
CA SER A 429 4.90 14.39 1.38
C SER A 429 3.41 14.16 1.14
N ASN A 430 2.95 14.57 -0.04
CA ASN A 430 1.62 14.26 -0.55
C ASN A 430 1.52 12.82 -1.09
N TYR A 431 2.59 12.04 -1.00
CA TYR A 431 2.63 10.65 -1.43
C TYR A 431 2.97 9.73 -0.26
N ALA A 432 2.35 8.56 -0.24
CA ALA A 432 2.79 7.44 0.58
C ALA A 432 2.77 6.16 -0.27
N ILE A 433 3.83 5.37 -0.23
CA ILE A 433 3.92 4.10 -0.96
C ILE A 433 4.35 2.99 0.00
N ASN A 434 3.69 1.84 -0.09
CA ASN A 434 4.08 0.65 0.63
C ASN A 434 3.69 -0.62 -0.13
N LEU A 435 4.34 -1.73 0.23
CA LEU A 435 4.05 -3.07 -0.28
C LEU A 435 2.88 -3.68 0.48
N LEU A 436 1.97 -4.32 -0.25
CA LEU A 436 0.78 -4.99 0.28
C LEU A 436 0.66 -6.41 -0.29
N GLU A 437 0.23 -7.35 0.55
CA GLU A 437 -0.11 -8.69 0.09
C GLU A 437 -1.61 -8.78 -0.26
N VAL A 438 -1.91 -8.97 -1.55
CA VAL A 438 -3.28 -9.16 -2.05
C VAL A 438 -3.36 -10.51 -2.75
N ASN A 439 -4.17 -11.44 -2.20
CA ASN A 439 -4.33 -12.80 -2.71
C ASN A 439 -2.98 -13.56 -2.86
N ARG A 440 -2.06 -13.42 -1.89
CA ARG A 440 -0.70 -13.99 -1.92
C ARG A 440 0.21 -13.44 -3.02
N GLN A 441 -0.09 -12.25 -3.51
CA GLN A 441 0.77 -11.50 -4.41
C GLN A 441 1.15 -10.18 -3.78
N GLU A 442 2.43 -9.86 -3.81
CA GLU A 442 2.94 -8.57 -3.37
C GLU A 442 2.68 -7.51 -4.44
N LYS A 443 2.08 -6.39 -4.03
CA LYS A 443 1.72 -5.26 -4.90
C LYS A 443 2.03 -3.96 -4.18
N TYR A 444 2.55 -2.98 -4.90
CA TYR A 444 2.72 -1.63 -4.38
C TYR A 444 1.43 -0.83 -4.51
N LEU A 445 1.04 -0.15 -3.44
CA LEU A 445 -0.04 0.83 -3.45
C LEU A 445 0.55 2.22 -3.22
N VAL A 446 0.32 3.12 -4.17
CA VAL A 446 0.70 4.53 -4.11
C VAL A 446 -0.52 5.34 -3.70
N LEU A 447 -0.54 5.84 -2.47
CA LEU A 447 -1.50 6.84 -2.02
C LEU A 447 -1.02 8.23 -2.41
N ARG A 448 -1.89 9.02 -3.05
CA ARG A 448 -1.64 10.43 -3.35
C ARG A 448 -2.71 11.28 -2.69
N GLU A 449 -2.31 12.13 -1.76
CA GLU A 449 -3.15 13.16 -1.18
C GLU A 449 -3.47 14.23 -2.23
N ILE A 450 -4.76 14.50 -2.42
CA ILE A 450 -5.23 15.53 -3.35
C ILE A 450 -5.69 16.75 -2.55
N GLU A 451 -5.07 17.89 -2.86
CA GLU A 451 -5.54 19.19 -2.37
C GLU A 451 -6.97 19.47 -2.83
N TRP A 452 -7.81 19.94 -1.91
CA TRP A 452 -9.24 20.09 -2.16
C TRP A 452 -9.54 21.05 -3.32
N GLU A 453 -8.76 22.13 -3.47
CA GLU A 453 -8.90 23.14 -4.52
C GLU A 453 -8.57 22.58 -5.91
N ASN A 454 -7.64 21.63 -5.98
CA ASN A 454 -7.18 20.97 -7.21
C ASN A 454 -8.00 19.71 -7.58
N SER A 455 -8.99 19.34 -6.76
CA SER A 455 -9.77 18.10 -6.92
C SER A 455 -10.49 17.97 -8.27
N GLY A 456 -10.90 19.08 -8.89
CA GLY A 456 -11.73 19.06 -10.11
C GLY A 456 -10.97 18.67 -11.38
N PHE A 457 -9.69 19.04 -11.49
CA PHE A 457 -8.86 18.75 -12.67
C PHE A 457 -8.46 17.27 -12.74
N LEU A 458 -8.31 16.62 -11.58
CA LEU A 458 -7.81 15.24 -11.47
C LEU A 458 -8.89 14.16 -11.62
N LEU A 459 -10.16 14.54 -11.81
CA LEU A 459 -11.29 13.61 -11.99
C LEU A 459 -11.18 12.76 -13.27
N HIS A 460 -10.39 13.21 -14.25
CA HIS A 460 -10.17 12.53 -15.53
C HIS A 460 -8.74 11.99 -15.69
N ASP A 461 -7.91 12.05 -14.64
CA ASP A 461 -6.56 11.51 -14.69
C ASP A 461 -6.62 9.97 -14.83
N ARG A 462 -6.10 9.47 -15.95
CA ARG A 462 -6.13 8.05 -16.30
C ARG A 462 -5.23 7.19 -15.41
N ARG A 463 -4.30 7.81 -14.68
CA ARG A 463 -3.40 7.14 -13.72
C ARG A 463 -4.11 6.70 -12.44
N CYS A 464 -5.26 7.28 -12.11
CA CYS A 464 -6.05 6.87 -10.95
C CYS A 464 -6.63 5.46 -11.16
N ASP A 465 -6.16 4.49 -10.39
CA ASP A 465 -6.65 3.11 -10.41
C ASP A 465 -7.81 2.93 -9.41
N VAL A 466 -7.80 3.66 -8.30
CA VAL A 466 -8.86 3.65 -7.28
C VAL A 466 -8.98 5.02 -6.60
N ALA A 467 -10.20 5.47 -6.32
CA ALA A 467 -10.46 6.73 -5.60
C ALA A 467 -10.89 6.45 -4.16
N CYS A 468 -10.15 6.98 -3.19
CA CYS A 468 -10.49 6.95 -1.77
C CYS A 468 -11.06 8.31 -1.36
N PHE A 469 -12.25 8.30 -0.79
CA PHE A 469 -12.98 9.50 -0.36
C PHE A 469 -13.11 9.49 1.16
N ILE A 470 -12.37 10.38 1.82
CA ILE A 470 -12.35 10.51 3.27
C ILE A 470 -13.29 11.63 3.70
N TYR A 471 -14.23 11.31 4.58
CA TYR A 471 -15.06 12.28 5.30
C TYR A 471 -14.76 12.21 6.79
N ASP A 472 -15.03 13.27 7.53
CA ASP A 472 -14.83 13.29 8.98
C ASP A 472 -16.11 12.84 9.69
N SER A 473 -16.04 11.72 10.41
CA SER A 473 -17.18 11.16 11.14
C SER A 473 -17.73 12.10 12.21
N LEU A 474 -16.96 13.09 12.67
CA LEU A 474 -17.35 14.09 13.67
C LEU A 474 -17.92 15.37 13.05
N ASP A 475 -17.65 15.63 11.77
CA ASP A 475 -18.16 16.81 11.04
C ASP A 475 -19.38 16.43 10.17
N PRO A 476 -20.61 16.87 10.54
CA PRO A 476 -21.84 16.57 9.80
C PRO A 476 -21.83 17.00 8.34
N ALA A 477 -21.06 18.03 7.98
CA ALA A 477 -21.06 18.63 6.64
C ALA A 477 -20.04 17.96 5.69
N SER A 478 -19.06 17.25 6.24
CA SER A 478 -17.93 16.69 5.47
C SER A 478 -18.38 15.65 4.45
N PHE A 479 -19.33 14.79 4.81
CA PHE A 479 -19.83 13.73 3.93
C PHE A 479 -20.54 14.28 2.69
N THR A 480 -21.36 15.33 2.84
CA THR A 480 -22.06 15.97 1.71
C THR A 480 -21.08 16.49 0.66
N GLN A 481 -19.99 17.15 1.08
CA GLN A 481 -18.97 17.68 0.18
C GLN A 481 -18.25 16.56 -0.59
N VAL A 482 -17.93 15.47 0.12
CA VAL A 482 -17.29 14.29 -0.45
C VAL A 482 -18.16 13.64 -1.52
N ILE A 483 -19.47 13.49 -1.27
CA ILE A 483 -20.40 12.91 -2.24
C ILE A 483 -20.56 13.80 -3.49
N GLN A 484 -20.64 15.12 -3.32
CA GLN A 484 -20.70 16.06 -4.46
C GLN A 484 -19.49 15.94 -5.39
N LEU A 485 -18.30 15.65 -4.84
CA LEU A 485 -17.10 15.40 -5.64
C LEU A 485 -17.14 14.00 -6.28
N ARG A 486 -17.59 12.98 -5.54
CA ARG A 486 -17.73 11.60 -6.03
C ARG A 486 -18.64 11.51 -7.25
N GLU A 487 -19.73 12.26 -7.30
CA GLU A 487 -20.66 12.24 -8.44
C GLU A 487 -20.03 12.75 -9.74
N LYS A 488 -18.97 13.56 -9.65
CA LYS A 488 -18.24 14.06 -10.82
C LYS A 488 -17.20 13.06 -11.35
N LEU A 489 -16.84 12.02 -10.57
CA LEU A 489 -15.86 11.00 -10.96
C LEU A 489 -16.49 9.95 -11.89
N PRO A 490 -15.84 9.56 -13.01
CA PRO A 490 -16.31 8.49 -13.88
C PRO A 490 -16.61 7.20 -13.11
N LYS A 491 -17.79 6.61 -13.35
CA LYS A 491 -18.22 5.36 -12.67
C LYS A 491 -17.32 4.15 -12.99
N THR A 492 -16.42 4.26 -13.95
CA THR A 492 -15.43 3.23 -14.32
C THR A 492 -14.30 3.10 -13.31
N VAL A 493 -14.02 4.14 -12.51
CA VAL A 493 -12.98 4.11 -11.48
C VAL A 493 -13.59 3.54 -10.19
N PRO A 494 -13.06 2.44 -9.65
CA PRO A 494 -13.46 1.93 -8.34
C PRO A 494 -13.30 3.00 -7.27
N CYS A 495 -14.26 3.09 -6.35
CA CYS A 495 -14.22 4.08 -5.28
C CYS A 495 -14.53 3.46 -3.93
N MET A 496 -13.91 4.00 -2.89
CA MET A 496 -14.14 3.65 -1.49
C MET A 496 -14.44 4.91 -0.69
N LEU A 497 -15.38 4.81 0.25
CA LEU A 497 -15.67 5.85 1.23
C LEU A 497 -15.05 5.44 2.57
N VAL A 498 -14.32 6.34 3.20
CA VAL A 498 -13.63 6.11 4.48
C VAL A 498 -14.07 7.15 5.49
N ALA A 499 -14.49 6.69 6.67
CA ALA A 499 -14.82 7.55 7.79
C ALA A 499 -13.55 7.85 8.61
N GLY A 500 -13.04 9.08 8.50
CA GLY A 500 -11.93 9.59 9.30
C GLY A 500 -12.36 9.96 10.73
N LYS A 501 -11.38 10.03 11.63
CA LYS A 501 -11.53 10.42 13.06
C LYS A 501 -12.58 9.63 13.84
N SER A 502 -12.69 8.34 13.57
CA SER A 502 -13.70 7.48 14.19
C SER A 502 -13.48 7.16 15.68
N GLU A 503 -12.41 7.69 16.27
CA GLU A 503 -12.13 7.61 17.72
C GLU A 503 -13.25 8.27 18.55
N GLY A 504 -13.97 9.25 17.98
CA GLY A 504 -15.04 9.98 18.65
C GLY A 504 -16.45 9.45 18.37
N VAL A 505 -17.45 10.00 19.06
CA VAL A 505 -18.86 9.66 18.80
C VAL A 505 -19.28 10.24 17.45
N ALA A 506 -19.52 9.36 16.47
CA ALA A 506 -19.91 9.74 15.12
C ALA A 506 -21.15 10.66 15.13
N ALA A 507 -21.02 11.81 14.48
CA ALA A 507 -22.11 12.74 14.28
C ALA A 507 -23.02 12.25 13.15
N LYS A 508 -24.33 12.52 13.27
CA LYS A 508 -25.27 12.30 12.17
C LYS A 508 -24.88 13.22 11.02
N GLN A 509 -24.69 12.65 9.83
CA GLN A 509 -24.29 13.40 8.64
C GLN A 509 -25.48 14.18 8.07
N ASP A 510 -25.25 15.41 7.60
CA ASP A 510 -26.29 16.33 7.11
C ASP A 510 -26.85 15.94 5.72
N PHE A 511 -26.20 15.00 5.04
CA PHE A 511 -26.67 14.49 3.75
C PHE A 511 -28.01 13.76 3.90
N GLU A 512 -28.80 13.73 2.81
CA GLU A 512 -30.14 13.12 2.78
C GLU A 512 -30.15 11.65 3.24
N MET A 513 -29.03 10.95 3.04
CA MET A 513 -28.81 9.56 3.44
C MET A 513 -27.55 9.43 4.29
N GLN A 514 -27.56 8.49 5.25
CA GLN A 514 -26.34 8.21 6.01
C GLN A 514 -25.31 7.42 5.18
N PRO A 515 -24.01 7.50 5.49
CA PRO A 515 -22.95 6.92 4.67
C PRO A 515 -23.11 5.42 4.35
N SER A 516 -23.56 4.63 5.32
CA SER A 516 -23.81 3.18 5.13
C SER A 516 -24.91 2.90 4.11
N LEU A 517 -26.04 3.64 4.20
CA LEU A 517 -27.16 3.52 3.27
C LEU A 517 -26.77 3.99 1.86
N TYR A 518 -26.01 5.09 1.76
CA TYR A 518 -25.50 5.57 0.48
C TYR A 518 -24.62 4.53 -0.22
N CYS A 519 -23.71 3.87 0.52
CA CYS A 519 -22.87 2.81 -0.03
C CYS A 519 -23.69 1.64 -0.57
N SER A 520 -24.68 1.15 0.20
CA SER A 520 -25.54 0.04 -0.21
C SER A 520 -26.31 0.34 -1.50
N LEU A 521 -26.98 1.51 -1.57
CA LEU A 521 -27.74 1.93 -2.75
C LEU A 521 -26.86 2.09 -4.00
N ASN A 522 -25.61 2.51 -3.83
CA ASN A 522 -24.66 2.74 -4.92
C ASN A 522 -23.72 1.54 -5.19
N LYS A 523 -23.94 0.38 -4.54
CA LYS A 523 -23.09 -0.82 -4.64
C LYS A 523 -21.61 -0.54 -4.35
N LEU A 524 -21.36 0.35 -3.39
CA LEU A 524 -20.02 0.68 -2.94
C LEU A 524 -19.67 -0.15 -1.69
N PRO A 525 -18.37 -0.42 -1.45
CA PRO A 525 -17.92 -0.97 -0.20
C PRO A 525 -18.36 -0.06 0.97
N PRO A 526 -18.79 -0.65 2.09
CA PRO A 526 -19.25 0.13 3.21
C PRO A 526 -18.11 0.86 3.96
N PRO A 527 -18.38 1.99 4.63
CA PRO A 527 -17.33 2.86 5.14
C PRO A 527 -16.66 2.42 6.46
N GLN A 528 -17.26 1.54 7.26
CA GLN A 528 -16.69 0.94 8.48
C GLN A 528 -17.35 -0.39 8.82
N GLY A 529 -16.58 -1.40 9.25
CA GLY A 529 -17.14 -2.67 9.68
C GLY A 529 -17.36 -2.79 11.19
N TYR A 530 -18.37 -3.54 11.62
CA TYR A 530 -18.53 -3.92 13.03
C TYR A 530 -17.72 -5.17 13.34
N VAL A 531 -17.11 -5.26 14.52
CA VAL A 531 -16.38 -6.45 14.95
C VAL A 531 -17.19 -7.17 16.03
N THR A 532 -17.48 -8.45 15.82
CA THR A 532 -18.05 -9.35 16.83
C THR A 532 -17.10 -10.52 17.06
N GLY A 533 -17.24 -11.21 18.18
CA GLY A 533 -16.36 -12.32 18.48
C GLY A 533 -16.81 -13.07 19.71
N GLY A 534 -16.48 -14.35 19.73
CA GLY A 534 -17.11 -15.31 20.61
C GLY A 534 -16.16 -16.18 21.40
N ARG A 535 -16.73 -16.94 22.35
CA ARG A 535 -16.01 -17.84 23.23
C ARG A 535 -15.36 -19.03 22.51
N ASP A 536 -15.72 -19.24 21.25
CA ASP A 536 -15.11 -20.19 20.32
C ASP A 536 -13.75 -19.71 19.76
N GLY A 537 -13.33 -18.50 20.14
CA GLY A 537 -12.09 -17.89 19.68
C GLY A 537 -12.19 -17.31 18.29
N VAL A 538 -13.39 -17.20 17.71
CA VAL A 538 -13.61 -16.61 16.39
C VAL A 538 -13.98 -15.14 16.55
N VAL A 539 -13.28 -14.28 15.82
CA VAL A 539 -13.61 -12.85 15.70
C VAL A 539 -13.96 -12.57 14.25
N THR A 540 -15.10 -11.93 14.05
CA THR A 540 -15.69 -11.66 12.74
C THR A 540 -15.90 -10.17 12.56
N MET A 541 -15.38 -9.65 11.46
CA MET A 541 -15.65 -8.31 10.98
C MET A 541 -16.81 -8.37 9.98
N TRP A 542 -17.79 -7.54 10.21
CA TRP A 542 -19.01 -7.39 9.43
C TRP A 542 -19.01 -6.04 8.76
N ASP A 543 -19.75 -5.88 7.68
CA ASP A 543 -20.09 -4.55 7.20
C ASP A 543 -21.03 -3.81 8.19
N PRO A 544 -21.24 -2.49 8.05
CA PRO A 544 -22.06 -1.69 8.97
C PRO A 544 -23.57 -1.97 8.85
N LEU A 545 -23.99 -2.88 7.97
CA LEU A 545 -25.37 -3.35 7.86
C LEU A 545 -25.52 -4.81 8.31
N PHE A 546 -24.40 -5.47 8.67
CA PHE A 546 -24.28 -6.90 8.92
C PHE A 546 -24.83 -7.80 7.79
N GLU A 547 -24.78 -7.33 6.54
CA GLU A 547 -25.18 -8.10 5.36
C GLU A 547 -24.06 -9.05 4.92
N HIS A 548 -22.81 -8.60 5.05
CA HIS A 548 -21.63 -9.36 4.65
C HIS A 548 -20.62 -9.49 5.80
N CYS A 549 -20.14 -10.71 5.98
CA CYS A 549 -18.90 -10.97 6.71
C CYS A 549 -17.73 -10.50 5.83
N LEU A 550 -17.02 -9.47 6.28
CA LEU A 550 -15.83 -8.93 5.61
C LEU A 550 -14.64 -9.85 5.83
N LYS A 551 -14.47 -10.35 7.05
CA LYS A 551 -13.37 -11.25 7.43
C LYS A 551 -13.67 -11.95 8.74
N ALA A 552 -13.40 -13.25 8.82
CA ALA A 552 -13.42 -14.00 10.08
C ALA A 552 -12.01 -14.54 10.34
N PHE A 553 -11.55 -14.43 11.58
CA PHE A 553 -10.27 -14.98 12.00
C PHE A 553 -10.45 -15.73 13.31
N LYS A 554 -9.74 -16.86 13.41
CA LYS A 554 -9.65 -17.64 14.64
C LYS A 554 -8.40 -17.21 15.38
N VAL A 555 -8.55 -16.86 16.65
CA VAL A 555 -7.45 -16.46 17.52
C VAL A 555 -6.68 -17.72 17.93
N GLU A 556 -5.42 -17.83 17.49
CA GLU A 556 -4.52 -18.94 17.79
C GLU A 556 -3.40 -18.50 18.76
N ASP A 557 -2.96 -19.41 19.65
CA ASP A 557 -2.03 -19.15 20.76
C ASP A 557 -0.67 -18.53 20.37
N ALA A 558 -0.21 -18.74 19.14
CA ALA A 558 1.13 -18.37 18.70
C ALA A 558 1.28 -16.92 18.21
N ALA A 559 0.18 -16.17 18.03
CA ALA A 559 0.18 -14.84 17.43
C ALA A 559 0.13 -13.68 18.44
N MET A 560 0.27 -13.95 19.74
CA MET A 560 0.09 -12.94 20.79
C MET A 560 1.42 -12.34 21.28
N ASN A 561 1.52 -11.01 21.21
CA ASN A 561 2.64 -10.28 21.81
C ASN A 561 2.62 -10.37 23.35
N PRO A 562 3.77 -10.39 24.03
CA PRO A 562 3.84 -10.45 25.50
C PRO A 562 3.18 -9.28 26.25
N GLY A 563 2.85 -8.18 25.54
CA GLY A 563 2.13 -7.01 26.07
C GLY A 563 0.62 -6.99 25.79
N SER A 564 0.08 -8.03 25.14
CA SER A 564 -1.35 -8.13 24.82
C SER A 564 -2.17 -8.41 26.10
N VAL A 565 -3.22 -7.63 26.37
CA VAL A 565 -4.08 -7.76 27.56
C VAL A 565 -5.08 -8.94 27.41
N LEU A 566 -4.58 -10.12 27.05
CA LEU A 566 -5.31 -11.37 27.20
C LEU A 566 -4.98 -11.93 28.58
N LEU A 567 -5.72 -11.42 29.58
CA LEU A 567 -5.60 -11.87 30.97
C LEU A 567 -6.03 -13.34 31.05
N GLN A 568 -5.03 -14.22 31.11
CA GLN A 568 -5.06 -15.57 31.67
C GLN A 568 -6.43 -16.23 31.70
N ASN A 569 -6.95 -16.62 30.54
CA ASN A 569 -7.90 -17.71 30.34
C ASN A 569 -8.02 -17.90 28.83
N LEU A 570 -7.56 -19.03 28.33
CA LEU A 570 -7.74 -19.45 26.93
C LEU A 570 -8.89 -20.46 26.87
N PRO A 571 -9.81 -20.41 25.88
CA PRO A 571 -9.85 -19.54 24.69
C PRO A 571 -11.04 -18.52 24.61
N PRO A 572 -11.64 -17.97 25.70
CA PRO A 572 -12.82 -17.12 25.54
C PRO A 572 -12.51 -15.64 25.19
N VAL A 573 -12.90 -15.16 24.00
CA VAL A 573 -13.10 -13.72 23.73
C VAL A 573 -14.30 -13.25 24.57
N ARG A 574 -14.15 -12.24 25.44
CA ARG A 574 -15.24 -11.78 26.34
C ARG A 574 -15.62 -10.31 26.16
N ALA A 575 -14.73 -9.51 25.62
CA ALA A 575 -14.97 -8.13 25.24
C ALA A 575 -14.16 -7.82 23.97
N LEU A 576 -14.80 -7.11 23.04
CA LEU A 576 -14.18 -6.56 21.86
C LEU A 576 -14.30 -5.04 21.93
N HIS A 577 -13.16 -4.37 21.84
CA HIS A 577 -13.10 -2.93 21.73
C HIS A 577 -12.16 -2.55 20.59
N THR A 578 -12.57 -1.55 19.82
CA THR A 578 -11.73 -0.90 18.81
C THR A 578 -11.19 0.38 19.44
N ASP A 579 -9.91 0.40 19.78
CA ASP A 579 -9.20 1.58 20.30
C ASP A 579 -7.91 1.73 19.48
N GLU A 580 -7.61 2.95 19.00
CA GLU A 580 -6.38 3.26 18.24
C GLU A 580 -6.09 2.31 17.07
N GLY A 581 -7.12 1.91 16.31
CA GLY A 581 -6.96 0.98 15.17
C GLY A 581 -6.58 -0.45 15.56
N LYS A 582 -6.64 -0.81 16.84
CA LYS A 582 -6.39 -2.17 17.35
C LYS A 582 -7.69 -2.80 17.85
N ILE A 583 -7.87 -4.08 17.55
CA ILE A 583 -8.93 -4.90 18.15
C ILE A 583 -8.39 -5.42 19.48
N LEU A 584 -8.81 -4.79 20.58
CA LEU A 584 -8.51 -5.26 21.93
C LEU A 584 -9.48 -6.38 22.29
N ILE A 585 -8.92 -7.57 22.49
CA ILE A 585 -9.63 -8.78 22.90
C ILE A 585 -9.36 -8.96 24.39
N GLY A 586 -10.37 -8.69 25.22
CA GLY A 586 -10.23 -8.74 26.68
C GLY A 586 -11.06 -9.84 27.32
N THR A 587 -10.60 -10.38 28.45
CA THR A 587 -11.31 -11.38 29.28
C THR A 587 -11.99 -10.79 30.53
N GLY A 588 -12.00 -9.46 30.70
CA GLY A 588 -12.12 -8.86 32.04
C GLY A 588 -13.16 -7.75 32.25
N ASN A 589 -14.39 -7.84 31.75
CA ASN A 589 -15.47 -6.94 32.18
C ASN A 589 -16.73 -7.70 32.65
N ASP A 590 -17.31 -7.26 33.78
CA ASP A 590 -18.46 -7.87 34.45
C ASP A 590 -19.82 -7.62 33.75
N GLU A 591 -19.85 -6.89 32.63
CA GLU A 591 -21.11 -6.45 32.00
C GLU A 591 -21.75 -7.48 31.06
N GLY A 592 -20.98 -8.41 30.46
CA GLY A 592 -21.49 -9.51 29.61
C GLY A 592 -21.65 -10.85 30.33
N HIS A 593 -22.37 -11.82 29.74
CA HIS A 593 -22.45 -13.19 30.28
C HIS A 593 -21.07 -13.87 30.27
N GLY A 594 -20.76 -14.62 31.34
CA GLY A 594 -19.37 -15.00 31.66
C GLY A 594 -18.98 -16.47 31.49
N GLU A 595 -19.94 -17.40 31.36
CA GLU A 595 -19.67 -18.84 31.31
C GLU A 595 -20.85 -19.61 30.68
N GLY A 596 -20.56 -20.56 29.79
CA GLY A 596 -21.59 -21.35 29.11
C GLY A 596 -22.39 -20.54 28.09
N GLU A 597 -23.53 -21.08 27.66
CA GLU A 597 -24.35 -20.49 26.60
C GLU A 597 -25.43 -19.56 27.19
N VAL A 598 -25.85 -18.58 26.39
CA VAL A 598 -27.02 -17.74 26.67
C VAL A 598 -28.22 -18.34 25.94
N TRP A 599 -29.24 -18.79 26.66
CA TRP A 599 -30.42 -19.46 26.06
C TRP A 599 -31.73 -18.73 26.33
N GLY A 600 -31.90 -18.21 27.54
CA GLY A 600 -33.15 -17.56 27.91
C GLY A 600 -33.12 -16.08 27.53
N LEU A 601 -34.12 -15.66 26.76
CA LEU A 601 -34.40 -14.27 26.41
C LEU A 601 -35.92 -14.03 26.48
N ASP A 602 -36.31 -12.93 27.13
CA ASP A 602 -37.67 -12.40 27.07
C ASP A 602 -37.67 -10.87 27.19
N THR A 603 -38.61 -10.21 26.54
CA THR A 603 -38.78 -8.75 26.55
C THR A 603 -39.86 -8.36 27.55
N HIS A 604 -39.71 -7.21 28.20
CA HIS A 604 -40.71 -6.72 29.15
C HIS A 604 -42.03 -6.42 28.42
N PRO A 605 -43.20 -6.75 29.00
CA PRO A 605 -44.49 -6.61 28.31
C PRO A 605 -44.94 -5.16 28.09
N ALA A 606 -44.26 -4.17 28.68
CA ALA A 606 -44.63 -2.75 28.58
C ALA A 606 -43.46 -1.76 28.56
N ASP A 607 -42.22 -2.19 28.83
CA ASP A 607 -41.06 -1.30 28.98
C ASP A 607 -39.95 -1.71 27.99
N ASP A 608 -39.05 -0.78 27.69
CA ASP A 608 -37.91 -0.98 26.79
C ASP A 608 -36.76 -1.75 27.47
N GLU A 609 -37.07 -2.94 27.98
CA GLU A 609 -36.13 -3.79 28.72
C GLU A 609 -36.23 -5.25 28.27
N CYS A 610 -35.11 -5.96 28.35
CA CYS A 610 -35.10 -7.42 28.19
C CYS A 610 -34.33 -8.10 29.32
N MET A 611 -34.65 -9.36 29.54
CA MET A 611 -33.95 -10.24 30.48
C MET A 611 -33.27 -11.37 29.74
N THR A 612 -32.03 -11.65 30.14
CA THR A 612 -31.29 -12.82 29.67
C THR A 612 -30.83 -13.71 30.83
N VAL A 613 -30.78 -15.01 30.58
CA VAL A 613 -30.22 -15.99 31.51
C VAL A 613 -29.27 -16.93 30.79
N SER A 614 -28.22 -17.35 31.51
CA SER A 614 -27.14 -18.17 30.97
C SER A 614 -26.74 -19.29 31.92
N ASP A 615 -26.02 -20.26 31.38
CA ASP A 615 -25.33 -21.30 32.15
C ASP A 615 -24.27 -20.72 33.12
N ASP A 616 -23.91 -19.42 32.99
CA ASP A 616 -23.06 -18.66 33.93
C ASP A 616 -23.69 -18.42 35.30
N LYS A 617 -24.93 -18.89 35.48
CA LYS A 617 -25.73 -18.75 36.70
C LYS A 617 -26.02 -17.29 37.00
N THR A 618 -26.14 -16.44 35.99
CA THR A 618 -26.61 -15.06 36.13
C THR A 618 -27.89 -14.82 35.35
N LEU A 619 -28.75 -13.99 35.94
CA LEU A 619 -29.84 -13.32 35.26
C LEU A 619 -29.46 -11.87 35.10
N ARG A 620 -29.58 -11.34 33.89
CA ARG A 620 -29.23 -9.95 33.55
C ARG A 620 -30.44 -9.23 32.99
N VAL A 621 -30.57 -7.96 33.34
CA VAL A 621 -31.61 -7.05 32.85
C VAL A 621 -30.92 -5.97 32.03
N TRP A 622 -31.39 -5.72 30.82
CA TRP A 622 -30.80 -4.80 29.85
C TRP A 622 -31.76 -3.67 29.52
N ASP A 623 -31.22 -2.45 29.46
CA ASP A 623 -31.93 -1.26 28.99
C ASP A 623 -31.76 -1.18 27.47
N LEU A 624 -32.86 -1.37 26.71
CA LEU A 624 -32.83 -1.41 25.24
C LEU A 624 -32.73 -0.01 24.62
N THR A 625 -33.06 1.05 25.38
CA THR A 625 -32.92 2.44 24.90
C THR A 625 -31.48 2.93 25.01
N LYS A 626 -30.82 2.64 26.14
CA LYS A 626 -29.43 3.06 26.42
C LYS A 626 -28.40 2.03 26.02
N LEU A 627 -28.83 0.85 25.57
CA LEU A 627 -27.98 -0.25 25.13
C LEU A 627 -26.93 -0.62 26.18
N ARG A 628 -27.36 -0.86 27.42
CA ARG A 628 -26.45 -1.19 28.53
C ARG A 628 -27.11 -2.09 29.57
N LEU A 629 -26.26 -2.76 30.34
CA LEU A 629 -26.68 -3.56 31.49
C LEU A 629 -27.32 -2.67 32.58
N LYS A 630 -28.50 -3.07 33.06
CA LYS A 630 -29.25 -2.39 34.14
C LYS A 630 -29.07 -3.09 35.49
N LYS A 631 -29.20 -4.42 35.55
CA LYS A 631 -29.11 -5.22 36.79
C LYS A 631 -28.54 -6.62 36.52
N VAL A 632 -27.88 -7.20 37.53
CA VAL A 632 -27.40 -8.59 37.52
C VAL A 632 -27.84 -9.30 38.80
N LYS A 633 -28.32 -10.54 38.68
CA LYS A 633 -28.62 -11.42 39.79
C LYS A 633 -27.88 -12.75 39.62
N LYS A 634 -27.05 -13.10 40.60
CA LYS A 634 -26.43 -14.43 40.68
C LYS A 634 -27.45 -15.46 41.18
N LEU A 635 -27.62 -16.52 40.41
CA LEU A 635 -28.47 -17.68 40.68
C LEU A 635 -27.63 -18.84 41.24
N LYS A 636 -28.31 -19.82 41.84
CA LYS A 636 -27.65 -21.04 42.35
C LYS A 636 -27.32 -22.04 41.24
N LYS A 637 -28.05 -21.99 40.12
CA LYS A 637 -27.99 -22.91 38.98
C LYS A 637 -28.09 -22.09 37.68
N GLY A 638 -27.59 -22.65 36.59
CA GLY A 638 -27.62 -22.00 35.28
C GLY A 638 -29.06 -21.85 34.80
N GLY A 639 -29.38 -20.73 34.16
CA GLY A 639 -30.70 -20.48 33.59
C GLY A 639 -30.72 -20.78 32.09
N ARG A 640 -31.79 -21.41 31.61
CA ARG A 640 -31.97 -21.77 30.20
C ARG A 640 -33.22 -21.19 29.56
N ALA A 641 -34.23 -20.86 30.36
CA ALA A 641 -35.44 -20.20 29.88
C ALA A 641 -35.82 -19.08 30.84
N VAL A 642 -36.39 -18.01 30.32
CA VAL A 642 -36.91 -16.89 31.11
C VAL A 642 -38.21 -16.40 30.49
N ALA A 643 -39.17 -16.00 31.33
CA ALA A 643 -40.39 -15.37 30.88
C ALA A 643 -40.93 -14.37 31.89
N TYR A 644 -41.31 -13.19 31.42
CA TYR A 644 -42.09 -12.23 32.19
C TYR A 644 -43.53 -12.69 32.35
N SER A 645 -44.15 -12.36 33.49
CA SER A 645 -45.59 -12.41 33.62
C SER A 645 -46.25 -11.35 32.74
N PRO A 646 -47.52 -11.53 32.30
CA PRO A 646 -48.18 -10.58 31.40
C PRO A 646 -48.32 -9.16 31.97
N ASP A 647 -48.27 -9.01 33.29
CA ASP A 647 -48.28 -7.74 34.00
C ASP A 647 -46.87 -7.14 34.24
N GLY A 648 -45.80 -7.86 33.89
CA GLY A 648 -44.41 -7.43 34.05
C GLY A 648 -43.87 -7.49 35.48
N ILE A 649 -44.69 -7.84 36.46
CA ILE A 649 -44.34 -7.73 37.89
C ILE A 649 -43.44 -8.89 38.34
N THR A 650 -43.58 -10.07 37.73
CA THR A 650 -42.83 -11.27 38.09
C THR A 650 -42.12 -11.86 36.88
N VAL A 651 -41.05 -12.60 37.14
CA VAL A 651 -40.30 -13.32 36.11
C VAL A 651 -40.10 -14.78 36.53
N ALA A 652 -40.33 -15.71 35.61
CA ALA A 652 -40.04 -17.12 35.79
C ALA A 652 -38.72 -17.47 35.10
N VAL A 653 -37.88 -18.25 35.77
CA VAL A 653 -36.56 -18.68 35.27
C VAL A 653 -36.48 -20.20 35.33
N GLY A 654 -36.43 -20.85 34.17
CA GLY A 654 -36.16 -22.28 34.03
C GLY A 654 -34.67 -22.56 34.14
N GLN A 655 -34.29 -23.57 34.93
CA GLN A 655 -32.90 -23.88 35.25
C GLN A 655 -32.44 -25.18 34.57
N ASN A 656 -31.13 -25.30 34.40
CA ASN A 656 -30.49 -26.46 33.76
C ASN A 656 -30.53 -27.75 34.59
N ASP A 657 -30.99 -27.71 35.84
CA ASP A 657 -31.08 -28.87 36.74
C ASP A 657 -32.51 -29.38 36.95
N GLY A 658 -33.45 -28.97 36.09
CA GLY A 658 -34.87 -29.30 36.16
C GLY A 658 -35.68 -28.49 37.18
N GLY A 659 -35.03 -27.52 37.85
CA GLY A 659 -35.69 -26.54 38.70
C GLY A 659 -36.22 -25.33 37.92
N PHE A 660 -37.12 -24.57 38.53
CA PHE A 660 -37.43 -23.21 38.10
C PHE A 660 -37.68 -22.30 39.30
N LEU A 661 -37.48 -21.00 39.09
CA LEU A 661 -37.68 -19.94 40.07
C LEU A 661 -38.75 -18.96 39.57
N ILE A 662 -39.50 -18.38 40.50
CA ILE A 662 -40.28 -17.17 40.24
C ILE A 662 -39.67 -16.06 41.10
N LEU A 663 -39.30 -14.97 40.45
CA LEU A 663 -38.68 -13.80 41.06
C LEU A 663 -39.59 -12.59 40.87
N ASP A 664 -39.43 -11.62 41.76
CA ASP A 664 -39.95 -10.27 41.55
C ASP A 664 -39.11 -9.59 40.45
N ALA A 665 -39.75 -9.00 39.44
CA ALA A 665 -39.06 -8.49 38.25
C ALA A 665 -38.23 -7.23 38.55
N GLU A 666 -38.65 -6.43 39.53
CA GLU A 666 -37.96 -5.18 39.90
C GLU A 666 -36.77 -5.46 40.84
N SER A 667 -36.99 -6.18 41.93
CA SER A 667 -35.97 -6.44 42.95
C SER A 667 -35.07 -7.65 42.64
N LEU A 668 -35.49 -8.54 41.74
CA LEU A 668 -34.86 -9.83 41.47
C LEU A 668 -34.75 -10.72 42.72
N GLU A 669 -35.62 -10.50 43.70
CA GLU A 669 -35.75 -11.35 44.88
C GLU A 669 -36.59 -12.60 44.56
N LYS A 670 -36.20 -13.72 45.18
CA LYS A 670 -36.88 -14.99 44.96
C LYS A 670 -38.20 -15.00 45.72
N ILE A 671 -39.30 -15.14 44.99
CA ILE A 671 -40.64 -15.37 45.55
C ILE A 671 -40.81 -16.85 45.87
N VAL A 672 -40.59 -17.73 44.88
CA VAL A 672 -40.73 -19.18 45.05
C VAL A 672 -39.79 -19.95 44.09
N GLY A 673 -39.57 -21.24 44.36
CA GLY A 673 -38.87 -22.11 43.42
C GLY A 673 -39.26 -23.57 43.61
N PHE A 674 -39.30 -24.30 42.52
CA PHE A 674 -39.73 -25.69 42.45
C PHE A 674 -38.69 -26.54 41.71
N LYS A 675 -38.67 -27.84 41.99
CA LYS A 675 -37.82 -28.81 41.31
C LYS A 675 -38.53 -30.16 41.25
N ASP A 676 -39.46 -30.26 40.30
CA ASP A 676 -40.26 -31.47 40.09
C ASP A 676 -39.69 -32.35 38.96
N ARG A 677 -38.66 -31.86 38.25
CA ARG A 677 -38.00 -32.49 37.10
C ARG A 677 -36.50 -32.68 37.34
N LYS A 678 -35.90 -33.58 36.55
CA LYS A 678 -34.47 -33.94 36.65
C LYS A 678 -33.65 -33.24 35.57
N GLU A 679 -34.19 -33.20 34.37
CA GLU A 679 -33.51 -32.63 33.21
C GLU A 679 -33.89 -31.16 32.99
N GLY A 680 -33.02 -30.43 32.29
CA GLY A 680 -33.13 -28.99 32.09
C GLY A 680 -34.50 -28.51 31.60
N ILE A 681 -34.88 -27.32 32.07
CA ILE A 681 -36.08 -26.62 31.59
C ILE A 681 -35.70 -25.86 30.32
N SER A 682 -36.32 -26.23 29.20
CA SER A 682 -36.06 -25.65 27.87
C SER A 682 -36.94 -24.45 27.56
N ASP A 683 -38.18 -24.43 28.08
CA ASP A 683 -39.11 -23.32 27.85
C ASP A 683 -40.05 -23.14 29.06
N ILE A 684 -40.45 -21.90 29.30
CA ILE A 684 -41.30 -21.52 30.42
C ILE A 684 -42.17 -20.32 30.01
N LYS A 685 -43.49 -20.41 30.18
CA LYS A 685 -44.41 -19.32 29.80
C LYS A 685 -45.60 -19.22 30.74
N PHE A 686 -45.92 -17.98 31.14
CA PHE A 686 -47.17 -17.68 31.84
C PHE A 686 -48.37 -17.79 30.89
N SER A 687 -49.53 -18.17 31.43
CA SER A 687 -50.79 -18.02 30.70
C SER A 687 -51.09 -16.53 30.48
N PRO A 688 -51.91 -16.17 29.47
CA PRO A 688 -52.19 -14.77 29.15
C PRO A 688 -52.85 -13.98 30.31
N ASP A 689 -53.53 -14.69 31.22
CA ASP A 689 -54.13 -14.12 32.42
C ASP A 689 -53.22 -14.14 33.66
N GLY A 690 -51.97 -14.61 33.52
CA GLY A 690 -50.97 -14.72 34.59
C GLY A 690 -51.27 -15.77 35.67
N LYS A 691 -52.37 -16.52 35.57
CA LYS A 691 -52.80 -17.44 36.66
C LYS A 691 -52.08 -18.78 36.63
N LEU A 692 -51.62 -19.22 35.46
CA LEU A 692 -50.95 -20.49 35.25
C LEU A 692 -49.54 -20.25 34.69
N LEU A 693 -48.66 -21.22 34.91
CA LEU A 693 -47.31 -21.26 34.39
C LEU A 693 -47.06 -22.63 33.77
N ALA A 694 -46.74 -22.67 32.48
CA ALA A 694 -46.33 -23.88 31.78
C ALA A 694 -44.81 -23.98 31.79
N VAL A 695 -44.29 -25.15 32.14
CA VAL A 695 -42.85 -25.44 32.29
C VAL A 695 -42.51 -26.66 31.45
N GLY A 696 -41.81 -26.46 30.33
CA GLY A 696 -41.35 -27.50 29.42
C GLY A 696 -39.98 -28.02 29.81
N SER A 697 -39.85 -29.34 29.94
CA SER A 697 -38.62 -29.99 30.40
C SER A 697 -38.09 -30.99 29.37
N HIS A 698 -36.78 -31.22 29.45
CA HIS A 698 -36.10 -32.31 28.77
C HIS A 698 -36.50 -33.71 29.26
N ASP A 699 -37.29 -33.82 30.33
CA ASP A 699 -37.96 -35.07 30.74
C ASP A 699 -39.16 -35.45 29.83
N ASN A 700 -39.39 -34.75 28.72
CA ASN A 700 -40.49 -34.96 27.74
C ASN A 700 -41.89 -34.52 28.24
N PHE A 701 -41.96 -33.69 29.28
CA PHE A 701 -43.23 -33.22 29.85
C PHE A 701 -43.34 -31.71 29.86
N VAL A 702 -44.58 -31.21 29.79
CA VAL A 702 -44.92 -29.84 30.21
C VAL A 702 -45.74 -29.90 31.48
N ASP A 703 -45.23 -29.32 32.57
CA ASP A 703 -45.98 -29.18 33.82
C ASP A 703 -46.72 -27.84 33.85
N ILE A 704 -47.98 -27.86 34.30
CA ILE A 704 -48.80 -26.65 34.47
C ILE A 704 -48.91 -26.37 35.97
N TYR A 705 -48.49 -25.20 36.41
CA TYR A 705 -48.57 -24.75 37.80
C TYR A 705 -49.60 -23.64 37.94
N SER A 706 -50.29 -23.61 39.08
CA SER A 706 -51.05 -22.43 39.47
C SER A 706 -50.13 -21.47 40.21
N VAL A 707 -49.95 -20.26 39.66
CA VAL A 707 -49.08 -19.22 40.23
C VAL A 707 -49.56 -18.82 41.62
N ARG A 708 -50.86 -18.57 41.78
CA ARG A 708 -51.47 -18.18 43.07
C ARG A 708 -51.39 -19.27 44.14
N ARG A 709 -51.56 -20.55 43.76
CA ARG A 709 -51.58 -21.67 44.71
C ARG A 709 -50.19 -22.29 44.95
N GLY A 710 -49.21 -21.95 44.13
CA GLY A 710 -47.85 -22.50 44.24
C GLY A 710 -47.80 -24.02 44.13
N ARG A 711 -48.62 -24.63 43.27
CA ARG A 711 -48.64 -26.09 43.08
C ARG A 711 -48.94 -26.50 41.64
N ARG A 712 -48.44 -27.66 41.26
CA ARG A 712 -48.74 -28.29 39.96
C ARG A 712 -50.22 -28.66 39.86
N THR A 713 -50.89 -28.24 38.79
CA THR A 713 -52.30 -28.50 38.48
C THR A 713 -52.51 -29.51 37.37
N GLY A 714 -51.54 -29.67 36.46
CA GLY A 714 -51.64 -30.60 35.34
C GLY A 714 -50.29 -30.97 34.75
N VAL A 715 -50.29 -32.02 33.94
CA VAL A 715 -49.09 -32.52 33.24
C VAL A 715 -49.48 -32.90 31.82
N CYS A 716 -48.92 -32.22 30.84
CA CYS A 716 -49.03 -32.57 29.44
C CYS A 716 -48.10 -33.76 29.16
N LYS A 717 -48.68 -34.87 28.70
CA LYS A 717 -47.97 -36.11 28.34
C LYS A 717 -48.09 -36.39 26.84
N GLY A 718 -47.22 -37.25 26.33
CA GLY A 718 -47.34 -37.84 25.00
C GLY A 718 -46.22 -37.48 24.03
N SER A 719 -45.32 -36.56 24.39
CA SER A 719 -44.10 -36.29 23.60
C SER A 719 -43.12 -37.46 23.73
N SER A 720 -42.52 -37.87 22.62
CA SER A 720 -41.54 -38.97 22.57
C SER A 720 -40.10 -38.51 22.80
N SER A 721 -39.85 -37.20 22.83
CA SER A 721 -38.56 -36.58 23.11
C SER A 721 -38.72 -35.27 23.90
N TYR A 722 -37.61 -34.62 24.22
CA TYR A 722 -37.54 -33.42 25.05
C TYR A 722 -38.40 -32.30 24.45
N ILE A 723 -39.04 -31.52 25.32
CA ILE A 723 -39.80 -30.34 24.88
C ILE A 723 -38.79 -29.28 24.41
N THR A 724 -39.08 -28.61 23.30
CA THR A 724 -38.25 -27.51 22.79
C THR A 724 -38.93 -26.16 22.93
N HIS A 725 -40.23 -26.09 22.63
CA HIS A 725 -41.01 -24.86 22.64
C HIS A 725 -42.43 -25.12 23.12
N LEU A 726 -43.06 -24.11 23.73
CA LEU A 726 -44.48 -24.11 24.05
C LEU A 726 -45.10 -22.72 23.91
N ASP A 727 -46.38 -22.67 23.54
CA ASP A 727 -47.14 -21.42 23.50
C ASP A 727 -48.58 -21.62 23.98
N TRP A 728 -49.14 -20.57 24.56
CA TRP A 728 -50.53 -20.50 24.99
C TRP A 728 -51.44 -19.88 23.93
N ASP A 729 -52.66 -20.37 23.79
CA ASP A 729 -53.70 -19.64 23.06
C ASP A 729 -54.09 -18.36 23.81
N THR A 730 -54.67 -17.39 23.10
CA THR A 730 -55.08 -16.10 23.70
C THR A 730 -56.10 -16.23 24.83
N LYS A 731 -56.81 -17.37 24.93
CA LYS A 731 -57.78 -17.64 26.00
C LYS A 731 -57.17 -18.36 27.21
N GLY A 732 -55.91 -18.80 27.15
CA GLY A 732 -55.25 -19.55 28.22
C GLY A 732 -55.83 -20.95 28.48
N LYS A 733 -56.48 -21.56 27.48
CA LYS A 733 -57.12 -22.88 27.55
C LYS A 733 -56.38 -23.97 26.78
N LEU A 734 -55.60 -23.60 25.78
CA LEU A 734 -54.87 -24.52 24.92
C LEU A 734 -53.39 -24.19 24.93
N ILE A 735 -52.57 -25.23 25.01
CA ILE A 735 -51.11 -25.16 24.89
C ILE A 735 -50.72 -25.93 23.64
N GLN A 736 -49.89 -25.34 22.79
CA GLN A 736 -49.13 -26.10 21.77
C GLN A 736 -47.73 -26.39 22.27
N THR A 737 -47.17 -27.52 21.86
CA THR A 737 -45.81 -27.93 22.22
C THR A 737 -45.06 -28.47 21.02
N ASN A 738 -43.77 -28.15 20.93
CA ASN A 738 -42.83 -28.80 20.03
C ASN A 738 -41.87 -29.71 20.80
N SER A 739 -41.43 -30.80 20.17
CA SER A 739 -40.44 -31.73 20.74
C SER A 739 -39.27 -31.98 19.81
N GLY A 740 -38.16 -32.46 20.36
CA GLY A 740 -36.98 -32.89 19.59
C GLY A 740 -37.24 -34.06 18.63
N ALA A 741 -38.38 -34.75 18.76
CA ALA A 741 -38.83 -35.81 17.84
C ALA A 741 -39.68 -35.27 16.67
N ARG A 742 -39.65 -33.96 16.43
CA ARG A 742 -40.42 -33.27 15.38
C ARG A 742 -41.94 -33.37 15.56
N GLU A 743 -42.40 -33.38 16.81
CA GLU A 743 -43.83 -33.49 17.12
C GLU A 743 -44.43 -32.11 17.39
N HIS A 744 -45.62 -31.86 16.86
CA HIS A 744 -46.47 -30.71 17.19
C HIS A 744 -47.73 -31.22 17.87
N LEU A 745 -47.82 -31.02 19.20
CA LEU A 745 -48.90 -31.55 20.03
C LEU A 745 -49.69 -30.41 20.68
N PHE A 746 -50.94 -30.72 21.05
CA PHE A 746 -51.85 -29.78 21.71
C PHE A 746 -52.41 -30.36 23.00
N HIS A 747 -52.52 -29.52 24.03
CA HIS A 747 -53.01 -29.92 25.35
C HIS A 747 -53.97 -28.88 25.93
N GLU A 748 -55.04 -29.36 26.57
CA GLU A 748 -56.01 -28.50 27.26
C GLU A 748 -55.55 -28.21 28.69
N ALA A 749 -55.43 -26.93 29.02
CA ALA A 749 -55.14 -26.44 30.35
C ALA A 749 -56.42 -26.39 31.22
N PRO A 750 -56.33 -26.54 32.55
CA PRO A 750 -55.11 -26.64 33.36
C PRO A 750 -54.61 -28.07 33.58
N PHE A 751 -55.31 -29.09 33.07
CA PHE A 751 -55.05 -30.49 33.41
C PHE A 751 -54.01 -31.18 32.50
N GLY A 752 -53.78 -30.66 31.29
CA GLY A 752 -52.80 -31.18 30.33
C GLY A 752 -53.32 -32.35 29.48
N SER A 753 -54.63 -32.44 29.27
CA SER A 753 -55.21 -33.51 28.45
C SER A 753 -54.91 -33.28 26.96
N ARG A 754 -54.41 -34.30 26.26
CA ARG A 754 -54.06 -34.20 24.84
C ARG A 754 -55.31 -33.93 23.99
N LYS A 755 -55.19 -33.03 23.01
CA LYS A 755 -56.19 -32.75 21.98
C LYS A 755 -55.61 -33.01 20.60
N THR A 756 -56.45 -33.52 19.71
CA THR A 756 -56.14 -33.61 18.27
C THR A 756 -56.92 -32.51 17.57
N ILE A 757 -56.22 -31.67 16.81
CA ILE A 757 -56.79 -30.51 16.11
C ILE A 757 -56.47 -30.68 14.62
N SER A 758 -57.43 -30.37 13.76
CA SER A 758 -57.23 -30.45 12.30
C SER A 758 -56.35 -29.29 11.81
N VAL A 759 -55.58 -29.50 10.74
CA VAL A 759 -54.69 -28.47 10.18
C VAL A 759 -55.42 -27.14 9.89
N PRO A 760 -56.59 -27.13 9.23
CA PRO A 760 -57.34 -25.89 8.99
C PRO A 760 -57.78 -25.17 10.26
N ASP A 761 -58.04 -25.91 11.35
CA ASP A 761 -58.39 -25.32 12.63
C ASP A 761 -57.17 -24.72 13.32
N ILE A 762 -55.99 -25.35 13.19
CA ILE A 762 -54.72 -24.83 13.73
C ILE A 762 -54.43 -23.44 13.17
N GLU A 763 -54.59 -23.24 11.85
CA GLU A 763 -54.34 -21.97 11.18
C GLU A 763 -55.29 -20.83 11.62
N ARG A 764 -56.45 -21.18 12.18
CA ARG A 764 -57.45 -20.21 12.70
C ARG A 764 -57.25 -19.87 14.17
N LEU A 765 -56.46 -20.66 14.90
CA LEU A 765 -56.21 -20.42 16.31
C LEU A 765 -55.35 -19.16 16.50
N GLN A 766 -55.69 -18.39 17.53
CA GLN A 766 -54.94 -17.20 17.91
C GLN A 766 -54.08 -17.53 19.12
N TRP A 767 -52.77 -17.35 18.95
CA TRP A 767 -51.76 -17.63 19.97
C TRP A 767 -51.35 -16.33 20.68
N SER A 768 -51.21 -16.40 22.00
CA SER A 768 -50.78 -15.27 22.84
C SER A 768 -49.31 -14.93 22.62
N THR A 769 -48.49 -15.96 22.46
CA THR A 769 -47.11 -15.90 21.98
C THR A 769 -46.99 -16.89 20.83
N PHE A 770 -46.07 -16.65 19.90
CA PHE A 770 -45.78 -17.64 18.87
C PHE A 770 -44.28 -17.78 18.76
N THR A 771 -43.75 -18.80 19.42
CA THR A 771 -42.33 -19.14 19.52
C THR A 771 -42.03 -20.57 19.10
N CYS A 772 -43.05 -21.40 18.88
CA CYS A 772 -42.91 -22.71 18.25
C CYS A 772 -42.31 -22.62 16.84
N VAL A 773 -41.32 -23.47 16.58
CA VAL A 773 -40.63 -23.59 15.28
C VAL A 773 -41.32 -24.60 14.37
N LEU A 774 -42.17 -25.50 14.91
CA LEU A 774 -42.92 -26.50 14.14
C LEU A 774 -44.42 -26.19 14.16
N GLY A 775 -45.01 -26.12 12.96
CA GLY A 775 -46.44 -25.99 12.74
C GLY A 775 -46.77 -25.68 11.27
N PRO A 776 -48.05 -25.79 10.86
CA PRO A 776 -48.44 -25.52 9.48
C PRO A 776 -48.17 -24.07 9.05
N THR A 777 -48.25 -23.11 9.98
CA THR A 777 -48.04 -21.67 9.73
C THR A 777 -46.58 -21.23 9.74
N VAL A 778 -45.63 -22.11 10.06
CA VAL A 778 -44.20 -21.79 10.12
C VAL A 778 -43.31 -22.83 9.43
N LYS A 779 -43.89 -23.76 8.68
CA LYS A 779 -43.17 -24.86 8.01
C LYS A 779 -42.04 -24.38 7.08
N GLY A 780 -42.13 -23.15 6.57
CA GLY A 780 -41.20 -22.56 5.62
C GLY A 780 -39.96 -21.90 6.23
N VAL A 781 -39.84 -21.80 7.56
CA VAL A 781 -38.65 -21.20 8.20
C VAL A 781 -37.39 -22.05 8.00
N PHE A 782 -37.57 -23.35 7.79
CA PHE A 782 -36.50 -24.31 7.56
C PHE A 782 -35.98 -24.25 6.10
N PRO A 783 -34.67 -24.04 5.88
CA PRO A 783 -34.08 -24.13 4.55
C PRO A 783 -34.26 -25.51 3.88
N PRO A 784 -34.22 -25.60 2.54
CA PRO A 784 -34.22 -26.90 1.86
C PRO A 784 -33.03 -27.76 2.31
N GLY A 785 -33.30 -28.97 2.84
CA GLY A 785 -32.26 -29.90 3.28
C GLY A 785 -31.78 -29.73 4.74
N SER A 786 -32.36 -28.79 5.49
CA SER A 786 -32.05 -28.58 6.92
C SER A 786 -32.59 -29.68 7.84
N ASP A 787 -31.93 -29.88 8.98
CA ASP A 787 -32.48 -30.62 10.12
C ASP A 787 -33.45 -29.72 10.90
N VAL A 788 -34.35 -30.32 11.67
CA VAL A 788 -35.29 -29.61 12.55
C VAL A 788 -34.58 -28.92 13.72
N THR A 789 -33.33 -29.28 13.99
CA THR A 789 -32.48 -28.61 14.98
C THR A 789 -31.89 -27.30 14.48
N ASP A 790 -31.81 -27.09 13.16
CA ASP A 790 -31.08 -25.94 12.61
C ASP A 790 -31.72 -24.59 12.96
N VAL A 791 -33.04 -24.56 13.24
CA VAL A 791 -33.76 -23.35 13.68
C VAL A 791 -34.02 -23.44 15.18
N ASN A 792 -33.34 -22.57 15.93
CA ASN A 792 -33.35 -22.60 17.39
C ASN A 792 -34.52 -21.87 18.02
N ALA A 793 -34.98 -20.78 17.40
CA ALA A 793 -36.04 -19.96 17.95
C ALA A 793 -36.83 -19.24 16.86
N THR A 794 -38.11 -19.02 17.12
CA THR A 794 -38.94 -18.07 16.36
C THR A 794 -39.64 -17.09 17.29
N CYS A 795 -40.05 -15.96 16.74
CA CYS A 795 -40.93 -15.02 17.42
C CYS A 795 -41.78 -14.26 16.40
N ARG A 796 -43.11 -14.37 16.51
CA ARG A 796 -44.05 -13.56 15.72
C ARG A 796 -44.19 -12.16 16.33
N SER A 797 -44.22 -11.15 15.48
CA SER A 797 -44.58 -9.79 15.89
C SER A 797 -46.00 -9.73 16.46
N LYS A 798 -46.28 -8.77 17.33
CA LYS A 798 -47.59 -8.55 17.94
C LYS A 798 -48.65 -8.14 16.93
N ASP A 799 -48.28 -7.36 15.92
CA ASP A 799 -49.15 -7.03 14.78
C ASP A 799 -49.51 -8.25 13.92
N GLY A 800 -48.78 -9.36 14.08
CA GLY A 800 -49.01 -10.63 13.41
C GLY A 800 -48.54 -10.68 11.96
N GLY A 801 -47.89 -9.64 11.44
CA GLY A 801 -47.44 -9.56 10.05
C GLY A 801 -46.07 -10.21 9.79
N LEU A 802 -45.23 -10.34 10.83
CA LEU A 802 -43.85 -10.78 10.68
C LEU A 802 -43.50 -11.95 11.60
N LEU A 803 -42.55 -12.76 11.16
CA LEU A 803 -41.93 -13.82 11.95
C LEU A 803 -40.41 -13.68 11.87
N ALA A 804 -39.78 -13.53 13.03
CA ALA A 804 -38.33 -13.60 13.15
C ALA A 804 -37.92 -15.05 13.50
N SER A 805 -36.76 -15.50 13.00
CA SER A 805 -36.12 -16.75 13.43
C SER A 805 -34.64 -16.57 13.68
N GLY A 806 -34.07 -17.37 14.59
CA GLY A 806 -32.63 -17.54 14.79
C GLY A 806 -32.22 -18.98 14.50
N ASP A 807 -31.03 -19.19 13.94
CA ASP A 807 -30.53 -20.51 13.53
C ASP A 807 -29.10 -20.81 13.98
N ASP A 808 -28.69 -22.07 13.77
CA ASP A 808 -27.36 -22.60 14.10
C ASP A 808 -26.21 -21.97 13.30
N PHE A 809 -26.54 -21.25 12.22
CA PHE A 809 -25.58 -20.59 11.34
C PHE A 809 -25.27 -19.16 11.76
N GLY A 810 -25.81 -18.71 12.89
CA GLY A 810 -25.62 -17.33 13.38
C GLY A 810 -26.48 -16.30 12.65
N LEU A 811 -27.50 -16.73 11.92
CA LEU A 811 -28.37 -15.85 11.15
C LEU A 811 -29.68 -15.56 11.89
N VAL A 812 -30.05 -14.28 11.88
CA VAL A 812 -31.41 -13.83 12.18
C VAL A 812 -32.15 -13.67 10.86
N LYS A 813 -33.33 -14.27 10.72
CA LYS A 813 -34.13 -14.21 9.49
C LYS A 813 -35.50 -13.61 9.75
N LEU A 814 -35.97 -12.78 8.82
CA LEU A 814 -37.28 -12.15 8.88
C LEU A 814 -38.16 -12.62 7.72
N PHE A 815 -39.37 -13.09 8.05
CA PHE A 815 -40.36 -13.61 7.11
C PHE A 815 -41.69 -12.86 7.26
N GLU A 816 -42.46 -12.82 6.18
CA GLU A 816 -43.89 -12.51 6.25
C GLU A 816 -44.65 -13.69 6.87
N TYR A 817 -45.46 -13.42 7.89
CA TYR A 817 -46.25 -14.44 8.56
C TYR A 817 -47.65 -14.52 7.93
N PRO A 818 -48.20 -15.71 7.62
CA PRO A 818 -47.66 -17.05 7.91
C PRO A 818 -46.65 -17.58 6.87
N VAL A 819 -45.68 -18.35 7.36
CA VAL A 819 -44.59 -18.95 6.57
C VAL A 819 -44.94 -20.40 6.18
N SER A 820 -45.99 -20.60 5.39
CA SER A 820 -46.56 -21.94 5.15
C SER A 820 -45.84 -22.77 4.07
N HIS A 821 -45.08 -22.12 3.18
CA HIS A 821 -44.43 -22.78 2.03
C HIS A 821 -42.95 -23.09 2.29
N ARG A 822 -42.49 -24.31 1.94
CA ARG A 822 -41.06 -24.66 2.01
C ARG A 822 -40.25 -23.78 1.05
N GLY A 823 -39.13 -23.23 1.52
CA GLY A 823 -38.31 -22.29 0.76
C GLY A 823 -38.91 -20.88 0.71
N ALA A 824 -39.65 -20.47 1.75
CA ALA A 824 -40.13 -19.11 1.88
C ALA A 824 -38.97 -18.12 1.82
N ARG A 825 -39.17 -17.01 1.09
CA ARG A 825 -38.17 -15.95 1.03
C ARG A 825 -38.08 -15.28 2.39
N ALA A 826 -36.87 -15.16 2.90
CA ALA A 826 -36.56 -14.48 4.14
C ALA A 826 -35.49 -13.44 3.88
N ARG A 827 -35.57 -12.31 4.58
CA ARG A 827 -34.43 -11.40 4.71
C ARG A 827 -33.51 -11.99 5.78
N GLN A 828 -32.23 -12.06 5.51
CA GLN A 828 -31.24 -12.68 6.40
C GLN A 828 -30.29 -11.61 6.90
N TYR A 829 -29.99 -11.67 8.19
CA TYR A 829 -29.16 -10.71 8.90
C TYR A 829 -28.11 -11.49 9.69
N GLY A 830 -26.83 -11.17 9.47
CA GLY A 830 -25.71 -11.76 10.21
C GLY A 830 -25.34 -10.94 11.44
N GLY A 831 -24.32 -11.36 12.18
CA GLY A 831 -23.74 -10.57 13.29
C GLY A 831 -23.37 -11.38 14.52
N HIS A 832 -24.12 -12.46 14.78
CA HIS A 832 -23.67 -13.46 15.73
C HIS A 832 -22.50 -14.25 15.12
N SER A 833 -21.44 -14.42 15.89
CA SER A 833 -20.29 -15.27 15.51
C SER A 833 -20.52 -16.74 15.86
N SER A 834 -21.58 -17.02 16.64
CA SER A 834 -22.06 -18.35 16.98
C SER A 834 -23.55 -18.51 16.63
N HIS A 835 -24.13 -19.68 16.93
CA HIS A 835 -25.55 -19.95 16.72
C HIS A 835 -26.44 -18.95 17.48
N VAL A 836 -27.52 -18.50 16.84
CA VAL A 836 -28.53 -17.64 17.48
C VAL A 836 -29.44 -18.53 18.30
N THR A 837 -29.40 -18.38 19.62
CA THR A 837 -30.17 -19.24 20.55
C THR A 837 -31.59 -18.74 20.75
N ASN A 838 -31.83 -17.44 20.62
CA ASN A 838 -33.14 -16.86 20.87
C ASN A 838 -33.38 -15.57 20.10
N VAL A 839 -34.66 -15.30 19.80
CA VAL A 839 -35.14 -14.05 19.19
C VAL A 839 -36.46 -13.61 19.83
N ARG A 840 -36.61 -12.32 20.15
CA ARG A 840 -37.82 -11.77 20.79
C ARG A 840 -38.13 -10.36 20.31
N TRP A 841 -39.36 -10.13 19.87
CA TRP A 841 -39.89 -8.79 19.61
C TRP A 841 -40.19 -8.06 20.93
N THR A 842 -39.99 -6.75 20.95
CA THR A 842 -40.52 -5.88 22.01
C THR A 842 -42.04 -5.80 21.95
N TYR A 843 -42.65 -5.33 23.04
CA TYR A 843 -44.10 -5.28 23.18
C TYR A 843 -44.82 -4.42 22.12
N ASP A 844 -44.09 -3.50 21.47
CA ASP A 844 -44.52 -2.55 20.46
C ASP A 844 -44.02 -2.88 19.03
N ASP A 845 -43.36 -4.03 18.85
CA ASP A 845 -42.73 -4.46 17.59
C ASP A 845 -41.68 -3.49 17.00
N ARG A 846 -41.22 -2.49 17.76
CA ARG A 846 -40.22 -1.53 17.29
C ARG A 846 -38.84 -2.17 17.19
N VAL A 847 -38.54 -3.10 18.08
CA VAL A 847 -37.22 -3.68 18.24
C VAL A 847 -37.32 -5.20 18.30
N LEU A 848 -36.44 -5.87 17.58
CA LEU A 848 -36.15 -7.29 17.75
C LEU A 848 -34.89 -7.42 18.61
N VAL A 849 -34.82 -8.42 19.49
CA VAL A 849 -33.61 -8.73 20.25
C VAL A 849 -33.21 -10.16 19.93
N SER A 850 -31.92 -10.41 19.72
CA SER A 850 -31.36 -11.74 19.56
C SER A 850 -30.20 -12.01 20.50
N THR A 851 -30.05 -13.27 20.90
CA THR A 851 -28.92 -13.75 21.72
C THR A 851 -28.14 -14.79 20.95
N GLY A 852 -26.82 -14.73 21.01
CA GLY A 852 -25.96 -15.79 20.50
C GLY A 852 -25.45 -16.68 21.63
N GLY A 853 -25.32 -17.97 21.33
CA GLY A 853 -25.03 -18.99 22.32
C GLY A 853 -23.63 -18.87 22.89
N LEU A 854 -22.61 -19.20 22.09
CA LEU A 854 -21.22 -19.16 22.51
C LEU A 854 -20.58 -17.79 22.37
N ASP A 855 -21.11 -16.92 21.51
CA ASP A 855 -20.63 -15.54 21.43
C ASP A 855 -21.14 -14.67 22.58
N THR A 856 -22.17 -15.13 23.29
CA THR A 856 -22.83 -14.44 24.41
C THR A 856 -23.34 -13.04 24.10
N ALA A 857 -23.36 -12.67 22.81
CA ALA A 857 -23.72 -11.36 22.34
C ALA A 857 -25.23 -11.16 22.41
N ILE A 858 -25.63 -9.92 22.66
CA ILE A 858 -27.03 -9.49 22.60
C ILE A 858 -27.10 -8.41 21.54
N LEU A 859 -27.80 -8.71 20.45
CA LEU A 859 -28.00 -7.77 19.35
C LEU A 859 -29.42 -7.22 19.39
N VAL A 860 -29.54 -5.92 19.18
CA VAL A 860 -30.80 -5.18 19.20
C VAL A 860 -31.04 -4.68 17.78
N TRP A 861 -32.19 -4.99 17.18
CA TRP A 861 -32.47 -4.68 15.79
C TRP A 861 -33.69 -3.76 15.68
N ASP A 862 -33.49 -2.54 15.18
CA ASP A 862 -34.59 -1.60 14.95
C ASP A 862 -35.40 -1.99 13.73
N ARG A 863 -36.72 -2.12 13.86
CA ARG A 863 -37.65 -2.28 12.74
C ARG A 863 -37.80 -0.96 12.00
N LEU A 864 -37.41 -0.94 10.73
CA LEU A 864 -37.54 0.19 9.82
C LEU A 864 -38.58 -0.11 8.74
N VAL A 865 -39.46 0.84 8.46
CA VAL A 865 -40.39 0.77 7.32
C VAL A 865 -39.90 1.77 6.27
N VAL A 866 -39.48 1.26 5.12
CA VAL A 866 -38.98 2.07 4.00
C VAL A 866 -39.99 2.05 2.87
N SER A 867 -40.47 3.23 2.46
CA SER A 867 -41.29 3.40 1.26
C SER A 867 -40.41 3.74 0.07
N GLU A 868 -40.33 2.85 -0.93
CA GLU A 868 -39.70 3.19 -2.21
C GLU A 868 -40.65 4.08 -3.03
N VAL A 869 -40.14 5.23 -3.49
CA VAL A 869 -40.81 6.08 -4.48
C VAL A 869 -40.09 5.89 -5.81
N ASP A 870 -40.26 4.73 -6.43
CA ASP A 870 -39.76 4.50 -7.79
C ASP A 870 -40.92 4.15 -8.73
N GLU A 871 -41.03 4.96 -9.78
CA GLU A 871 -42.03 4.99 -10.86
C GLU A 871 -43.46 5.48 -10.47
N PRO A 872 -44.01 6.51 -11.16
CA PRO A 872 -45.34 7.07 -10.86
C PRO A 872 -46.54 6.14 -11.11
N ASP A 873 -46.32 4.89 -11.55
CA ASP A 873 -47.37 3.92 -11.91
C ASP A 873 -47.31 2.57 -11.15
N LYS A 874 -46.45 2.42 -10.14
CA LYS A 874 -46.47 1.26 -9.23
C LYS A 874 -46.86 1.67 -7.82
N ALA A 875 -47.74 0.89 -7.20
CA ALA A 875 -48.05 1.05 -5.79
C ALA A 875 -46.76 0.92 -4.97
N ALA A 876 -46.52 1.86 -4.05
CA ALA A 876 -45.38 1.83 -3.15
C ALA A 876 -45.36 0.50 -2.38
N GLU A 877 -44.34 -0.33 -2.59
CA GLU A 877 -44.09 -1.50 -1.75
C GLU A 877 -43.42 -1.04 -0.46
N GLU A 878 -44.10 -1.16 0.67
CA GLU A 878 -43.50 -0.95 2.00
C GLU A 878 -42.54 -2.11 2.31
N LYS A 879 -41.24 -1.80 2.43
CA LYS A 879 -40.22 -2.78 2.80
C LYS A 879 -39.89 -2.65 4.28
N VAL A 880 -40.11 -3.73 5.04
CA VAL A 880 -39.70 -3.79 6.45
C VAL A 880 -38.28 -4.35 6.58
N LEU A 881 -37.37 -3.57 7.13
CA LEU A 881 -35.98 -3.93 7.40
C LEU A 881 -35.75 -3.97 8.91
N VAL A 882 -34.69 -4.67 9.33
CA VAL A 882 -34.15 -4.50 10.68
C VAL A 882 -32.70 -4.00 10.62
N GLN A 883 -32.36 -3.02 11.44
CA GLN A 883 -31.00 -2.47 11.52
C GLN A 883 -30.35 -2.81 12.87
N PRO A 884 -29.16 -3.42 12.89
CA PRO A 884 -28.49 -3.80 14.13
C PRO A 884 -27.92 -2.60 14.90
N LYS A 885 -28.05 -2.68 16.22
CA LYS A 885 -27.39 -1.89 17.25
C LYS A 885 -26.74 -2.86 18.23
N PHE A 886 -25.48 -2.60 18.55
CA PHE A 886 -24.74 -3.39 19.52
C PHE A 886 -25.00 -2.87 20.94
N ILE A 887 -25.22 -3.75 21.90
CA ILE A 887 -25.09 -3.41 23.33
C ILE A 887 -23.61 -3.59 23.67
N PRO A 888 -22.81 -2.51 23.75
CA PRO A 888 -21.42 -2.63 24.18
C PRO A 888 -21.36 -3.22 25.58
N THR A 889 -20.62 -4.32 25.72
CA THR A 889 -20.20 -4.85 27.01
C THR A 889 -18.95 -4.08 27.49
N GLY A 890 -19.12 -2.78 27.76
CA GLY A 890 -18.10 -1.99 28.44
C GLY A 890 -18.29 -0.46 28.37
N PRO A 891 -18.01 0.28 29.45
CA PRO A 891 -17.74 1.71 29.45
C PRO A 891 -16.25 2.01 29.75
N ILE A 892 -15.69 3.04 29.10
CA ILE A 892 -14.50 3.76 29.63
C ILE A 892 -14.90 5.21 29.89
N LYS A 893 -14.80 5.63 31.15
CA LYS A 893 -14.58 7.04 31.54
C LYS A 893 -13.41 7.07 32.53
N ASN A 894 -12.25 7.53 32.06
CA ASN A 894 -11.03 7.79 32.83
C ASN A 894 -11.31 8.66 34.09
N PRO A 895 -10.56 8.49 35.20
CA PRO A 895 -9.26 9.15 35.31
C PRO A 895 -8.15 8.35 36.02
N ILE A 896 -6.94 8.49 35.45
CA ILE A 896 -5.60 8.58 36.05
C ILE A 896 -5.54 8.49 37.60
N ALA A 897 -4.74 7.55 38.12
CA ALA A 897 -3.97 7.75 39.36
C ALA A 897 -2.69 6.90 39.40
N ARG A 898 -1.57 7.58 39.69
CA ARG A 898 -0.20 7.08 39.87
C ARG A 898 -0.07 6.21 41.13
N GLY A 899 0.86 5.24 41.11
CA GLY A 899 1.52 4.73 42.33
C GLY A 899 1.91 3.24 42.29
N LYS A 900 3.21 2.95 42.32
CA LYS A 900 3.78 1.62 42.71
C LYS A 900 3.68 1.42 44.25
N PRO A 901 4.28 0.36 44.81
CA PRO A 901 3.72 -0.97 45.10
C PRO A 901 3.54 -1.18 46.63
N GLN A 902 2.85 -2.23 47.11
CA GLN A 902 3.24 -2.86 48.38
C GLN A 902 2.59 -4.22 48.60
N TRP A 903 3.40 -5.08 49.22
CA TRP A 903 3.13 -6.42 49.68
C TRP A 903 2.24 -6.38 50.93
N ASP A 904 1.27 -7.29 51.01
CA ASP A 904 1.17 -8.37 52.01
C ASP A 904 0.04 -9.34 51.63
#